data_AF-A0A7X6YPF8-F1
#
_entry.id   AF-A0A7X6YPF8-F1
#
_cell.length_a   1.000
_cell.length_b   1.000
_cell.length_c   1.000
_cell.angle_alpha   90.00
_cell.angle_beta   90.00
_cell.angle_gamma   90.00
#
_symmetry.space_group_name_H-M   'P 1'
#
loop_
_entity.id
_entity.type
_entity.pdbx_description
1 polymer ?
#
loop_
_entity_poly.entity_id
_entity_poly.type
_entity_poly.pdbx_seq_one_letter_code
_entity_poly.pdbx_strand_id
1 'polypeptide(L)'
;MEEITKEENKIIKEKLKQIHLNLDNISNIFQISNKIKYKPLRTYDETTHKVYKYISIKDIDIYLTPTTRLEDINKKYKLAKPLTEYLQADNEEQIETYLEFLQMIKRLDISKMKELEIEQKELKKHIPYEIKYKNNFIWDIYYSETENKYFMMFPTKEDQVESLFYIISKKIESEKNNNIEKIYVPINNMDPDYEYLKRTELLDIENYLWYFTENWPSIYEVEDEDKNKTIYIIGKTSVYEKVQSLYKIRFSNREEAQKEFKLIKALFILESNIEQEYKFQIALSQEEKINFYYNHNEITYSVLPEFIKTEIEKKREKIDKLTQENLFEKERWLLLKETLQKKSQEYLIKEKQIVTFLECKKSFFKKINYFFKGKKKNRQEELIKNKEINDDNKSVNITKTEIAKKELYTIEDLLKIGIIFEEKEKEYKEIQMDIKALENKKQNLENKIKNATLYINEIESHKKSIFDFWKFTNKDHLSLLNEGEENKNSEQHPKIKKVFSYEEDIEEVGKKIDEKQRTIFKQKECDAIFAIYQNVNIFNLIRKQKKLKKDEKQIEKSLEENKKQYEEDYDKIKEKDFDIFGSVVEDKTKIKTLKNNKHREIEKDKYKVLDIHLDTTIEKYEDIIKHYEILLGQSYNNMVSPYDISVYQLGEEITQEDNWLIMNIDPKKEILKAEGKDNLILNRINIKEEMPVIFYSNIMFFDNLNQTLPLGMDISTEVLIDLNKYEKKLVSRKDFNINIVENQFDTDIKTIQVYEYDLNIKEEK
;
A
#
# COMPACT_ATOMS: atom_id res chain seq x y z
N MET A 1 -27.39 -6.87 -52.83
CA MET A 1 -28.16 -5.82 -52.12
C MET A 1 -29.54 -6.40 -51.86
N GLU A 2 -29.87 -6.68 -50.61
CA GLU A 2 -31.22 -7.13 -50.22
C GLU A 2 -32.14 -5.92 -50.17
N GLU A 3 -33.29 -6.01 -50.85
CA GLU A 3 -34.34 -4.99 -50.77
C GLU A 3 -34.81 -4.86 -49.31
N ILE A 4 -34.79 -3.63 -48.77
CA ILE A 4 -35.32 -3.32 -47.44
C ILE A 4 -36.79 -3.79 -47.39
N THR A 5 -37.09 -4.72 -46.50
CA THR A 5 -38.42 -5.31 -46.39
C THR A 5 -39.45 -4.27 -45.91
N LYS A 6 -40.74 -4.50 -46.17
CA LYS A 6 -41.82 -3.59 -45.72
C LYS A 6 -41.86 -3.41 -44.19
N GLU A 7 -41.46 -4.43 -43.44
CA GLU A 7 -41.38 -4.41 -41.97
C GLU A 7 -40.21 -3.55 -41.49
N GLU A 8 -39.03 -3.66 -42.10
CA GLU A 8 -37.87 -2.83 -41.79
C GLU A 8 -38.14 -1.35 -42.06
N ASN A 9 -38.82 -1.02 -43.16
CA ASN A 9 -39.25 0.34 -43.46
C ASN A 9 -40.21 0.92 -42.41
N LYS A 10 -41.06 0.09 -41.79
CA LYS A 10 -41.95 0.52 -40.72
C LYS A 10 -41.16 0.84 -39.44
N ILE A 11 -40.22 -0.03 -39.07
CA ILE A 11 -39.34 0.16 -37.89
C ILE A 11 -38.51 1.44 -38.03
N ILE A 12 -37.90 1.66 -39.20
CA ILE A 12 -37.11 2.87 -39.48
C ILE A 12 -37.98 4.14 -39.33
N LYS A 13 -39.18 4.15 -39.91
CA LYS A 13 -40.11 5.30 -39.80
C LYS A 13 -40.55 5.57 -38.36
N GLU A 14 -40.79 4.53 -37.57
CA GLU A 14 -41.14 4.68 -36.16
C GLU A 14 -39.98 5.29 -35.35
N LYS A 15 -38.75 4.83 -35.56
CA LYS A 15 -37.56 5.39 -34.90
C LYS A 15 -37.27 6.83 -35.33
N LEU A 16 -37.35 7.14 -36.62
CA LEU A 16 -37.18 8.51 -37.14
C LEU A 16 -38.17 9.50 -36.49
N LYS A 17 -39.43 9.08 -36.30
CA LYS A 17 -40.43 9.88 -35.58
C LYS A 17 -40.03 10.14 -34.13
N GLN A 18 -39.51 9.12 -33.44
CA GLN A 18 -39.12 9.24 -32.03
C GLN A 18 -37.89 10.15 -31.82
N ILE A 19 -36.97 10.20 -32.79
CA ILE A 19 -35.82 11.12 -32.77
C ILE A 19 -36.11 12.47 -33.46
N HIS A 20 -37.37 12.73 -33.81
CA HIS A 20 -37.84 13.97 -34.44
C HIS A 20 -37.19 14.33 -35.79
N LEU A 21 -36.53 13.38 -36.46
CA LEU A 21 -35.81 13.59 -37.71
C LEU A 21 -36.71 13.32 -38.92
N ASN A 22 -36.83 14.32 -39.81
CA ASN A 22 -37.54 14.18 -41.08
C ASN A 22 -36.53 14.18 -42.25
N LEU A 23 -36.38 13.03 -42.92
CA LEU A 23 -35.48 12.89 -44.06
C LEU A 23 -36.00 13.60 -45.32
N ASP A 24 -37.31 13.86 -45.42
CA ASP A 24 -37.91 14.58 -46.55
C ASP A 24 -37.71 16.11 -46.43
N ASN A 25 -37.45 16.60 -45.22
CA ASN A 25 -37.23 18.02 -44.94
C ASN A 25 -36.14 18.20 -43.88
N ILE A 26 -34.89 18.14 -44.34
CA ILE A 26 -33.70 18.25 -43.48
C ILE A 26 -33.55 19.70 -43.03
N SER A 27 -33.47 19.91 -41.71
CA SER A 27 -33.27 21.24 -41.13
C SER A 27 -31.87 21.79 -41.46
N ASN A 28 -31.78 23.11 -41.66
CA ASN A 28 -30.53 23.82 -41.92
C ASN A 28 -29.55 23.77 -40.73
N ILE A 29 -29.96 23.33 -39.54
CA ILE A 29 -29.09 23.16 -38.36
C ILE A 29 -27.94 22.17 -38.55
N PHE A 30 -28.04 21.31 -39.57
CA PHE A 30 -27.00 20.33 -39.91
C PHE A 30 -26.10 20.80 -41.06
N GLN A 31 -26.38 21.95 -41.69
CA GLN A 31 -25.57 22.43 -42.80
C GLN A 31 -24.18 22.88 -42.32
N ILE A 32 -23.15 22.24 -42.88
CA ILE A 32 -21.74 22.53 -42.63
C ILE A 32 -21.17 23.17 -43.89
N SER A 33 -20.74 24.44 -43.80
CA SER A 33 -20.31 25.22 -44.97
C SER A 33 -18.96 24.77 -45.52
N ASN A 34 -18.05 24.36 -44.63
CA ASN A 34 -16.71 23.88 -44.96
C ASN A 34 -16.30 22.78 -43.98
N LYS A 35 -15.50 21.81 -44.43
CA LYS A 35 -14.90 20.81 -43.54
C LYS A 35 -14.03 21.51 -42.49
N ILE A 36 -14.31 21.24 -41.22
CA ILE A 36 -13.62 21.85 -40.08
C ILE A 36 -12.11 21.63 -40.17
N LYS A 37 -11.32 22.69 -40.01
CA LYS A 37 -9.85 22.56 -39.92
C LYS A 37 -9.50 21.97 -38.57
N TYR A 38 -8.92 20.78 -38.58
CA TYR A 38 -8.50 20.10 -37.36
C TYR A 38 -7.13 19.46 -37.58
N LYS A 39 -6.25 19.61 -36.59
CA LYS A 39 -4.92 19.03 -36.60
C LYS A 39 -4.78 18.11 -35.39
N PRO A 40 -4.81 16.78 -35.59
CA PRO A 40 -4.65 15.85 -34.49
C PRO A 40 -3.27 15.98 -33.82
N LEU A 41 -3.22 15.92 -32.48
CA LEU A 41 -1.97 15.80 -31.73
C LEU A 41 -1.29 14.44 -32.05
N ARG A 42 0.05 14.43 -32.15
CA ARG A 42 0.83 13.24 -32.57
C ARG A 42 0.99 12.17 -31.49
N THR A 43 0.75 12.50 -30.22
CA THR A 43 1.05 11.65 -29.06
C THR A 43 -0.03 11.83 -28.00
N TYR A 44 -1.27 11.49 -28.32
CA TYR A 44 -2.38 11.49 -27.37
C TYR A 44 -2.91 10.06 -27.24
N ASP A 45 -3.09 9.62 -26.00
CA ASP A 45 -3.75 8.35 -25.73
C ASP A 45 -5.26 8.55 -25.93
N GLU A 46 -5.80 7.96 -26.99
CA GLU A 46 -7.22 8.07 -27.36
C GLU A 46 -8.16 7.48 -26.31
N THR A 47 -7.64 6.77 -25.30
CA THR A 47 -8.44 6.15 -24.23
C THR A 47 -8.54 6.98 -22.95
N THR A 48 -7.72 8.02 -22.78
CA THR A 48 -7.68 8.82 -21.54
C THR A 48 -8.11 10.27 -21.78
N HIS A 49 -9.36 10.59 -21.44
CA HIS A 49 -9.90 11.95 -21.51
C HIS A 49 -9.47 12.78 -20.31
N LYS A 50 -8.86 13.95 -20.55
CA LYS A 50 -8.41 14.87 -19.48
C LYS A 50 -9.30 16.10 -19.29
N VAL A 51 -10.14 16.44 -20.27
CA VAL A 51 -10.95 17.65 -20.23
C VAL A 51 -12.42 17.28 -20.39
N TYR A 52 -13.27 17.79 -19.49
CA TYR A 52 -14.72 17.61 -19.51
C TYR A 52 -15.40 18.97 -19.48
N LYS A 53 -16.44 19.15 -20.29
CA LYS A 53 -17.11 20.44 -20.42
C LYS A 53 -18.62 20.28 -20.53
N TYR A 54 -19.34 21.30 -20.05
CA TYR A 54 -20.74 21.50 -20.41
C TYR A 54 -20.83 22.27 -21.73
N ILE A 55 -21.08 21.57 -22.84
CA ILE A 55 -21.15 22.17 -24.17
C ILE A 55 -22.58 22.28 -24.66
N SER A 56 -22.90 23.36 -25.37
CA SER A 56 -24.18 23.53 -26.05
C SER A 56 -24.29 22.55 -27.22
N ILE A 57 -25.39 21.80 -27.29
CA ILE A 57 -25.65 20.85 -28.38
C ILE A 57 -25.72 21.56 -29.74
N LYS A 58 -26.15 22.82 -29.77
CA LYS A 58 -26.22 23.62 -31.01
C LYS A 58 -24.84 23.86 -31.62
N ASP A 59 -23.79 23.89 -30.79
CA ASP A 59 -22.44 24.27 -31.18
C ASP A 59 -21.61 23.08 -31.69
N ILE A 60 -22.22 21.88 -31.73
CA ILE A 60 -21.58 20.64 -32.18
C ILE A 60 -21.91 20.40 -33.66
N ASP A 61 -20.87 20.44 -34.51
CA ASP A 61 -20.94 19.98 -35.90
C ASP A 61 -20.80 18.45 -35.95
N ILE A 62 -21.63 17.76 -36.76
CA ILE A 62 -21.66 16.28 -36.78
C ILE A 62 -21.02 15.77 -38.07
N TYR A 63 -20.00 14.93 -37.92
CA TYR A 63 -19.35 14.20 -38.99
C TYR A 63 -19.44 12.70 -38.75
N LEU A 64 -19.59 11.95 -39.84
CA LEU A 64 -19.59 10.49 -39.84
C LEU A 64 -18.34 9.99 -40.56
N THR A 65 -17.66 8.99 -39.97
CA THR A 65 -16.45 8.38 -40.54
C THR A 65 -16.62 6.86 -40.72
N PRO A 66 -16.30 6.28 -41.90
CA PRO A 66 -16.45 4.85 -42.21
C PRO A 66 -15.38 3.96 -41.55
N THR A 67 -15.18 4.12 -40.24
CA THR A 67 -14.15 3.48 -39.42
C THR A 67 -14.75 2.95 -38.13
N THR A 68 -13.93 2.28 -37.32
CA THR A 68 -14.24 1.98 -35.91
C THR A 68 -13.64 3.05 -35.00
N ARG A 69 -14.06 3.08 -33.74
CA ARG A 69 -13.60 4.05 -32.72
C ARG A 69 -12.10 3.96 -32.45
N LEU A 70 -11.55 2.75 -32.48
CA LEU A 70 -10.12 2.45 -32.21
C LEU A 70 -9.19 2.79 -33.39
N GLU A 71 -9.72 3.24 -34.52
CA GLU A 71 -8.91 3.61 -35.68
C GLU A 71 -8.17 4.94 -35.45
N ASP A 72 -6.98 5.10 -36.05
CA ASP A 72 -6.17 6.33 -35.95
C ASP A 72 -6.97 7.60 -36.26
N ILE A 73 -6.88 8.61 -35.39
CA ILE A 73 -7.56 9.88 -35.51
C ILE A 73 -7.32 10.62 -36.84
N ASN A 74 -6.13 10.54 -37.44
CA ASN A 74 -5.88 11.18 -38.73
C ASN A 74 -6.66 10.47 -39.83
N LYS A 75 -6.80 9.14 -39.77
CA LYS A 75 -7.61 8.37 -40.70
C LYS A 75 -9.10 8.67 -40.50
N LYS A 76 -9.59 8.70 -39.24
CA LYS A 76 -10.96 9.13 -38.90
C LYS A 76 -11.26 10.51 -39.52
N TYR A 77 -10.42 11.50 -39.25
CA TYR A 77 -10.60 12.87 -39.75
C TYR A 77 -10.52 12.97 -41.28
N LYS A 78 -9.62 12.22 -41.94
CA LYS A 78 -9.51 12.22 -43.42
C LYS A 78 -10.79 11.71 -44.07
N LEU A 79 -11.35 10.61 -43.56
CA LEU A 79 -12.54 9.96 -44.10
C LEU A 79 -13.85 10.59 -43.62
N ALA A 80 -13.81 11.40 -42.56
CA ALA A 80 -14.97 12.08 -42.01
C ALA A 80 -15.66 12.98 -43.05
N LYS A 81 -16.97 12.78 -43.19
CA LYS A 81 -17.90 13.51 -44.05
C LYS A 81 -19.02 14.13 -43.21
N PRO A 82 -19.51 15.34 -43.54
CA PRO A 82 -20.66 15.97 -42.88
C PRO A 82 -21.89 15.05 -42.81
N LEU A 83 -22.66 15.11 -41.72
CA LEU A 83 -23.90 14.33 -41.57
C LEU A 83 -24.86 14.51 -42.75
N THR A 84 -24.95 15.71 -43.34
CA THR A 84 -25.84 16.01 -44.47
C THR A 84 -25.58 15.12 -45.69
N GLU A 85 -24.33 14.70 -45.93
CA GLU A 85 -23.98 13.78 -47.04
C GLU A 85 -24.50 12.35 -46.84
N TYR A 86 -24.97 12.01 -45.64
CA TYR A 86 -25.56 10.71 -45.31
C TYR A 86 -27.09 10.77 -45.23
N LEU A 87 -27.69 11.96 -45.29
CA LEU A 87 -29.15 12.15 -45.17
C LEU A 87 -29.87 12.19 -46.53
N GLN A 88 -29.14 12.27 -47.64
CA GLN A 88 -29.66 12.36 -49.00
C GLN A 88 -28.93 11.41 -49.94
N ALA A 89 -29.57 11.04 -51.04
CA ALA A 89 -29.06 10.10 -52.05
C ALA A 89 -29.21 10.69 -53.46
N ASP A 90 -28.54 11.82 -53.72
CA ASP A 90 -28.69 12.55 -55.00
C ASP A 90 -27.77 12.00 -56.11
N ASN A 91 -26.77 11.17 -55.76
CA ASN A 91 -25.86 10.51 -56.71
C ASN A 91 -25.43 9.10 -56.26
N GLU A 92 -24.75 8.34 -57.13
CA GLU A 92 -24.37 6.94 -56.89
C GLU A 92 -23.50 6.73 -55.64
N GLU A 93 -22.55 7.63 -55.36
CA GLU A 93 -21.72 7.55 -54.14
C GLU A 93 -22.51 7.86 -52.86
N GLN A 94 -23.53 8.70 -52.94
CA GLN A 94 -24.40 9.06 -51.81
C GLN A 94 -25.44 7.98 -51.49
N ILE A 95 -25.77 7.09 -52.44
CA ILE A 95 -26.66 5.96 -52.18
C ILE A 95 -26.04 5.03 -51.13
N GLU A 96 -24.75 4.75 -51.22
CA GLU A 96 -24.05 3.89 -50.25
C GLU A 96 -24.01 4.52 -48.85
N THR A 97 -23.67 5.82 -48.75
CA THR A 97 -23.65 6.53 -47.46
C THR A 97 -25.06 6.66 -46.86
N TYR A 98 -26.07 6.91 -47.67
CA TYR A 98 -27.47 6.95 -47.23
C TYR A 98 -27.94 5.60 -46.70
N LEU A 99 -27.60 4.49 -47.37
CA LEU A 99 -27.92 3.14 -46.89
C LEU A 99 -27.23 2.83 -45.55
N GLU A 100 -25.98 3.24 -45.38
CA GLU A 100 -25.24 3.10 -44.12
C GLU A 100 -25.93 3.86 -42.97
N PHE A 101 -26.45 5.07 -43.23
CA PHE A 101 -27.26 5.82 -42.27
C PHE A 101 -28.55 5.09 -41.87
N LEU A 102 -29.28 4.53 -42.84
CA LEU A 102 -30.47 3.73 -42.56
C LEU A 102 -30.15 2.49 -41.72
N GLN A 103 -29.00 1.85 -41.95
CA GLN A 103 -28.53 0.74 -41.11
C GLN A 103 -28.23 1.19 -39.67
N MET A 104 -27.66 2.38 -39.46
CA MET A 104 -27.50 2.94 -38.12
C MET A 104 -28.86 3.18 -37.44
N ILE A 105 -29.85 3.75 -38.12
CA ILE A 105 -31.21 3.90 -37.58
C ILE A 105 -31.80 2.53 -37.20
N LYS A 106 -31.58 1.50 -38.02
CA LYS A 106 -32.04 0.14 -37.71
C LYS A 106 -31.39 -0.41 -36.44
N ARG A 107 -30.13 -0.10 -36.16
CA ARG A 107 -29.40 -0.51 -34.94
C ARG A 107 -29.79 0.27 -33.68
N LEU A 108 -30.27 1.52 -33.80
CA LEU A 108 -30.62 2.39 -32.67
C LEU A 108 -31.54 1.72 -31.63
N ASP A 109 -31.09 1.60 -30.40
CA ASP A 109 -31.91 1.20 -29.26
C ASP A 109 -32.47 2.44 -28.53
N ILE A 110 -33.79 2.63 -28.61
CA ILE A 110 -34.48 3.77 -28.02
C ILE A 110 -34.41 3.73 -26.48
N SER A 111 -34.41 2.54 -25.88
CA SER A 111 -34.36 2.41 -24.42
C SER A 111 -33.01 2.89 -23.90
N LYS A 112 -31.91 2.47 -24.52
CA LYS A 112 -30.55 2.95 -24.20
C LYS A 112 -30.37 4.44 -24.44
N MET A 113 -30.94 4.98 -25.52
CA MET A 113 -30.93 6.42 -25.77
C MET A 113 -31.63 7.21 -24.64
N LYS A 114 -32.74 6.69 -24.09
CA LYS A 114 -33.41 7.31 -22.92
C LYS A 114 -32.58 7.19 -21.65
N GLU A 115 -31.85 6.10 -21.45
CA GLU A 115 -30.89 5.97 -20.33
C GLU A 115 -29.81 7.06 -20.40
N LEU A 116 -29.26 7.35 -21.58
CA LEU A 116 -28.33 8.47 -21.79
C LEU A 116 -28.96 9.83 -21.44
N GLU A 117 -30.24 10.02 -21.77
CA GLU A 117 -30.95 11.26 -21.42
C GLU A 117 -31.11 11.40 -19.89
N ILE A 118 -31.37 10.30 -19.17
CA ILE A 118 -31.44 10.30 -17.71
C ILE A 118 -30.05 10.58 -17.12
N GLU A 119 -29.01 9.93 -17.61
CA GLU A 119 -27.62 10.15 -17.17
C GLU A 119 -27.21 11.61 -17.35
N GLN A 120 -27.48 12.22 -18.51
CA GLN A 120 -27.19 13.64 -18.75
C GLN A 120 -28.01 14.60 -17.88
N LYS A 121 -29.23 14.22 -17.48
CA LYS A 121 -30.02 15.00 -16.50
C LYS A 121 -29.41 14.96 -15.10
N GLU A 122 -28.84 13.83 -14.69
CA GLU A 122 -28.12 13.74 -13.41
C GLU A 122 -26.78 14.47 -13.47
N LEU A 123 -26.03 14.35 -14.58
CA LEU A 123 -24.77 15.07 -14.79
C LEU A 123 -24.92 16.59 -14.78
N LYS A 124 -26.10 17.13 -15.11
CA LYS A 124 -26.41 18.57 -14.95
C LYS A 124 -26.54 19.00 -13.50
N LYS A 125 -26.91 18.10 -12.60
CA LYS A 125 -27.05 18.40 -11.17
C LYS A 125 -25.72 18.28 -10.46
N HIS A 126 -25.00 17.18 -10.71
CA HIS A 126 -23.76 16.85 -10.00
C HIS A 126 -22.74 16.23 -10.94
N ILE A 127 -21.48 16.67 -10.84
CA ILE A 127 -20.35 16.10 -11.56
C ILE A 127 -19.99 14.76 -10.88
N PRO A 128 -19.71 13.68 -11.64
CA PRO A 128 -19.28 12.40 -11.08
C PRO A 128 -18.08 12.57 -10.15
N TYR A 129 -17.98 11.70 -9.14
CA TYR A 129 -16.89 11.79 -8.18
C TYR A 129 -15.53 11.72 -8.86
N GLU A 130 -15.36 10.69 -9.70
CA GLU A 130 -14.15 10.45 -10.49
C GLU A 130 -14.04 11.34 -11.74
N ILE A 131 -14.96 12.31 -11.92
CA ILE A 131 -15.15 13.16 -13.12
C ILE A 131 -15.61 12.36 -14.36
N LYS A 132 -14.97 11.22 -14.62
CA LYS A 132 -15.35 10.26 -15.65
C LYS A 132 -16.61 9.47 -15.25
N TYR A 133 -17.31 8.97 -16.26
CA TYR A 133 -18.48 8.12 -16.13
C TYR A 133 -18.39 6.93 -17.09
N LYS A 134 -19.14 5.84 -16.81
CA LYS A 134 -18.95 4.51 -17.40
C LYS A 134 -18.86 4.50 -18.94
N ASN A 135 -19.64 5.36 -19.60
CA ASN A 135 -19.74 5.41 -21.06
C ASN A 135 -19.25 6.75 -21.65
N ASN A 136 -18.37 7.49 -20.98
CA ASN A 136 -17.87 8.77 -21.47
C ASN A 136 -17.19 8.70 -22.85
N PHE A 137 -16.59 7.56 -23.21
CA PHE A 137 -15.89 7.38 -24.47
C PHE A 137 -16.80 7.35 -25.71
N ILE A 138 -18.14 7.22 -25.54
CA ILE A 138 -19.08 7.05 -26.67
C ILE A 138 -19.31 8.34 -27.49
N TRP A 139 -18.89 9.49 -26.95
CA TRP A 139 -19.26 10.79 -27.50
C TRP A 139 -18.40 11.19 -28.71
N ASP A 140 -17.11 10.84 -28.75
CA ASP A 140 -16.18 11.23 -29.82
C ASP A 140 -16.27 12.70 -30.25
N ILE A 141 -16.33 13.60 -29.27
CA ILE A 141 -16.41 15.04 -29.48
C ILE A 141 -15.02 15.66 -29.37
N TYR A 142 -14.66 16.46 -30.36
CA TYR A 142 -13.38 17.13 -30.50
C TYR A 142 -13.59 18.65 -30.55
N TYR A 143 -12.52 19.40 -30.28
CA TYR A 143 -12.50 20.85 -30.38
C TYR A 143 -11.45 21.32 -31.40
N SER A 144 -11.84 22.21 -32.31
CA SER A 144 -10.92 22.90 -33.22
C SER A 144 -10.57 24.27 -32.65
N GLU A 145 -9.33 24.42 -32.18
CA GLU A 145 -8.80 25.72 -31.74
C GLU A 145 -8.80 26.76 -32.87
N THR A 146 -8.49 26.34 -34.11
CA THR A 146 -8.36 27.25 -35.25
C THR A 146 -9.68 27.87 -35.68
N GLU A 147 -10.79 27.15 -35.48
CA GLU A 147 -12.14 27.61 -35.87
C GLU A 147 -13.03 27.92 -34.67
N ASN A 148 -12.55 27.67 -33.45
CA ASN A 148 -13.28 27.79 -32.19
C ASN A 148 -14.64 27.06 -32.23
N LYS A 149 -14.62 25.79 -32.62
CA LYS A 149 -15.83 24.97 -32.82
C LYS A 149 -15.68 23.56 -32.27
N TYR A 150 -16.77 23.03 -31.73
CA TYR A 150 -16.89 21.63 -31.34
C TYR A 150 -17.43 20.81 -32.50
N PHE A 151 -16.94 19.58 -32.64
CA PHE A 151 -17.44 18.66 -33.64
C PHE A 151 -17.34 17.21 -33.18
N MET A 152 -18.35 16.43 -33.52
CA MET A 152 -18.41 14.99 -33.32
C MET A 152 -17.83 14.28 -34.55
N MET A 153 -16.95 13.30 -34.36
CA MET A 153 -16.53 12.37 -35.41
C MET A 153 -17.03 10.97 -35.07
N PHE A 154 -18.28 10.67 -35.43
CA PHE A 154 -18.89 9.39 -35.08
C PHE A 154 -18.47 8.27 -36.06
N PRO A 155 -17.91 7.15 -35.59
CA PRO A 155 -17.56 6.01 -36.45
C PRO A 155 -18.78 5.17 -36.82
N THR A 156 -19.05 5.01 -38.11
CA THR A 156 -20.27 4.34 -38.60
C THR A 156 -20.29 2.83 -38.39
N LYS A 157 -19.12 2.21 -38.15
CA LYS A 157 -18.99 0.77 -37.91
C LYS A 157 -19.27 0.35 -36.46
N GLU A 158 -19.58 1.30 -35.59
CA GLU A 158 -19.96 1.00 -34.20
C GLU A 158 -21.37 0.40 -34.12
N ASP A 159 -21.58 -0.53 -33.19
CA ASP A 159 -22.90 -1.10 -32.93
C ASP A 159 -23.77 -0.20 -32.06
N GLN A 160 -23.14 0.55 -31.14
CA GLN A 160 -23.81 1.52 -30.27
C GLN A 160 -23.86 2.88 -30.98
N VAL A 161 -25.06 3.27 -31.40
CA VAL A 161 -25.32 4.49 -32.20
C VAL A 161 -26.13 5.54 -31.42
N GLU A 162 -26.42 5.27 -30.15
CA GLU A 162 -27.33 6.06 -29.32
C GLU A 162 -26.82 7.49 -29.10
N SER A 163 -25.50 7.69 -28.92
CA SER A 163 -24.91 9.02 -28.71
C SER A 163 -25.11 9.95 -29.91
N LEU A 164 -24.92 9.44 -31.13
CA LEU A 164 -25.17 10.17 -32.37
C LEU A 164 -26.63 10.63 -32.44
N PHE A 165 -27.56 9.71 -32.28
CA PHE A 165 -28.99 10.01 -32.42
C PHE A 165 -29.54 10.85 -31.27
N TYR A 166 -28.96 10.74 -30.07
CA TYR A 166 -29.23 11.63 -28.96
C TYR A 166 -28.89 13.09 -29.31
N ILE A 167 -27.67 13.36 -29.83
CA ILE A 167 -27.27 14.72 -30.25
C ILE A 167 -28.21 15.22 -31.36
N ILE A 168 -28.51 14.40 -32.37
CA ILE A 168 -29.41 14.78 -33.48
C ILE A 168 -30.79 15.17 -32.94
N SER A 169 -31.42 14.32 -32.12
CA SER A 169 -32.76 14.58 -31.57
C SER A 169 -32.77 15.86 -30.75
N LYS A 170 -31.79 16.03 -29.87
CA LYS A 170 -31.70 17.20 -29.00
C LYS A 170 -31.38 18.49 -29.76
N LYS A 171 -30.59 18.43 -30.83
CA LYS A 171 -30.35 19.59 -31.71
C LYS A 171 -31.65 20.07 -32.36
N ILE A 172 -32.50 19.14 -32.82
CA ILE A 172 -33.82 19.44 -33.40
C ILE A 172 -34.80 19.99 -32.34
N GLU A 173 -34.85 19.38 -31.15
CA GLU A 173 -35.68 19.87 -30.03
C GLU A 173 -35.28 21.28 -29.59
N SER A 174 -33.97 21.52 -29.49
CA SER A 174 -33.36 22.78 -29.08
C SER A 174 -33.59 23.91 -30.11
N GLU A 175 -33.69 23.58 -31.39
CA GLU A 175 -34.16 24.50 -32.44
C GLU A 175 -35.65 24.83 -32.28
N LYS A 176 -36.51 23.80 -32.19
CA LYS A 176 -37.98 23.98 -32.09
C LYS A 176 -38.41 24.78 -30.87
N ASN A 177 -37.78 24.51 -29.72
CA ASN A 177 -38.15 25.11 -28.43
C ASN A 177 -37.37 26.40 -28.12
N ASN A 178 -36.45 26.81 -28.99
CA ASN A 178 -35.52 27.94 -28.77
C ASN A 178 -34.79 27.89 -27.41
N ASN A 179 -34.48 26.69 -26.92
CA ASN A 179 -33.73 26.47 -25.68
C ASN A 179 -32.25 26.20 -26.00
N ILE A 180 -31.33 26.58 -25.12
CA ILE A 180 -29.92 26.20 -25.19
C ILE A 180 -29.70 25.01 -24.25
N GLU A 181 -29.72 23.80 -24.81
CA GLU A 181 -29.43 22.60 -24.03
C GLU A 181 -27.93 22.31 -24.04
N LYS A 182 -27.34 22.21 -22.84
CA LYS A 182 -25.95 21.78 -22.65
C LYS A 182 -25.86 20.31 -22.25
N ILE A 183 -24.74 19.67 -22.56
CA ILE A 183 -24.41 18.29 -22.19
C ILE A 183 -23.02 18.22 -21.56
N TYR A 184 -22.85 17.33 -20.60
CA TYR A 184 -21.57 17.07 -19.95
C TYR A 184 -20.83 15.93 -20.65
N VAL A 185 -19.73 16.26 -21.32
CA VAL A 185 -19.00 15.32 -22.18
C VAL A 185 -17.49 15.52 -22.08
N PRO A 186 -16.70 14.45 -22.27
CA PRO A 186 -15.26 14.61 -22.47
C PRO A 186 -14.98 15.28 -23.83
N ILE A 187 -13.89 16.04 -23.88
CA ILE A 187 -13.34 16.58 -25.13
C ILE A 187 -12.10 15.79 -25.50
N ASN A 188 -12.19 15.07 -26.61
CA ASN A 188 -11.13 14.20 -27.10
C ASN A 188 -9.94 15.01 -27.61
N ASN A 189 -8.74 14.49 -27.34
CA ASN A 189 -7.48 15.06 -27.82
C ASN A 189 -7.25 16.51 -27.38
N MET A 190 -7.78 16.87 -26.21
CA MET A 190 -7.60 18.17 -25.57
C MET A 190 -6.73 18.00 -24.32
N ASP A 191 -5.69 18.83 -24.21
CA ASP A 191 -4.90 18.97 -22.99
C ASP A 191 -5.59 19.98 -22.05
N PRO A 192 -5.47 19.83 -20.72
CA PRO A 192 -5.90 20.86 -19.77
C PRO A 192 -5.27 22.21 -20.09
N ASP A 193 -6.06 23.28 -19.91
CA ASP A 193 -5.56 24.64 -19.99
C ASP A 193 -4.67 24.93 -18.77
N TYR A 194 -3.43 25.36 -19.05
CA TYR A 194 -2.41 25.63 -18.03
C TYR A 194 -2.61 26.99 -17.32
N GLU A 195 -3.85 27.33 -17.00
CA GLU A 195 -4.25 28.63 -16.45
C GLU A 195 -3.82 28.79 -14.98
N TYR A 196 -4.05 27.76 -14.17
CA TYR A 196 -3.72 27.77 -12.73
C TYR A 196 -2.28 27.28 -12.47
N LEU A 197 -1.85 26.27 -13.21
CA LEU A 197 -0.53 25.65 -13.11
C LEU A 197 0.04 25.40 -14.50
N LYS A 198 1.35 25.58 -14.65
CA LYS A 198 2.05 25.27 -15.90
C LYS A 198 2.03 23.76 -16.14
N ARG A 199 2.16 23.35 -17.41
CA ARG A 199 2.31 21.93 -17.79
C ARG A 199 3.37 21.19 -16.96
N THR A 200 4.53 21.82 -16.80
CA THR A 200 5.63 21.25 -16.00
C THR A 200 5.28 21.14 -14.52
N GLU A 201 4.49 22.08 -13.98
CA GLU A 201 4.06 22.07 -12.58
C GLU A 201 3.03 20.97 -12.34
N LEU A 202 2.10 20.73 -13.28
CA LEU A 202 1.15 19.62 -13.20
C LEU A 202 1.86 18.26 -13.26
N LEU A 203 2.81 18.09 -14.19
CA LEU A 203 3.63 16.87 -14.28
C LEU A 203 4.45 16.64 -13.00
N ASP A 204 5.03 17.70 -12.46
CA ASP A 204 5.72 17.68 -11.16
C ASP A 204 4.77 17.20 -10.04
N ILE A 205 3.53 17.71 -9.98
CA ILE A 205 2.54 17.27 -8.98
C ILE A 205 2.20 15.79 -9.14
N GLU A 206 1.99 15.30 -10.37
CA GLU A 206 1.74 13.87 -10.60
C GLU A 206 2.88 13.02 -10.03
N ASN A 207 4.13 13.40 -10.30
CA ASN A 207 5.32 12.71 -9.79
C ASN A 207 5.44 12.77 -8.26
N TYR A 208 5.24 13.96 -7.68
CA TYR A 208 5.36 14.13 -6.24
C TYR A 208 4.26 13.39 -5.49
N LEU A 209 3.01 13.44 -5.97
CA LEU A 209 1.92 12.67 -5.38
C LEU A 209 2.15 11.17 -5.52
N TRP A 210 2.62 10.69 -6.67
CA TRP A 210 2.98 9.27 -6.83
C TRP A 210 4.05 8.82 -5.84
N TYR A 211 5.07 9.65 -5.57
CA TYR A 211 6.09 9.35 -4.56
C TYR A 211 5.48 9.12 -3.17
N PHE A 212 4.50 9.94 -2.82
CA PHE A 212 3.82 9.89 -1.52
C PHE A 212 2.78 8.77 -1.41
N THR A 213 2.00 8.53 -2.46
CA THR A 213 0.84 7.63 -2.42
C THR A 213 1.12 6.24 -3.00
N GLU A 214 2.28 6.06 -3.64
CA GLU A 214 2.66 4.89 -4.44
C GLU A 214 1.68 4.60 -5.62
N ASN A 215 0.81 5.56 -5.96
CA ASN A 215 -0.24 5.41 -6.98
C ASN A 215 -0.34 6.67 -7.85
N TRP A 216 -0.40 6.48 -9.17
CA TRP A 216 -0.47 7.60 -10.10
C TRP A 216 -1.84 8.29 -10.02
N PRO A 217 -1.89 9.62 -9.77
CA PRO A 217 -3.13 10.36 -9.86
C PRO A 217 -3.53 10.62 -11.32
N SER A 218 -4.81 10.88 -11.54
CA SER A 218 -5.37 11.39 -12.78
C SER A 218 -5.71 12.87 -12.62
N ILE A 219 -5.26 13.69 -13.55
CA ILE A 219 -5.57 15.12 -13.60
C ILE A 219 -6.67 15.37 -14.64
N TYR A 220 -7.72 16.06 -14.21
CA TYR A 220 -8.84 16.48 -15.04
C TYR A 220 -9.04 17.98 -14.97
N GLU A 221 -9.41 18.58 -16.09
CA GLU A 221 -10.01 19.90 -16.14
C GLU A 221 -11.51 19.77 -16.39
N VAL A 222 -12.30 20.50 -15.60
CA VAL A 222 -13.74 20.61 -15.80
C VAL A 222 -14.10 22.07 -16.00
N GLU A 223 -14.81 22.35 -17.08
CA GLU A 223 -15.46 23.65 -17.34
C GLU A 223 -16.94 23.52 -17.05
N ASP A 224 -17.44 24.29 -16.07
CA ASP A 224 -18.85 24.29 -15.67
C ASP A 224 -19.76 25.03 -16.70
N GLU A 225 -21.07 25.10 -16.43
CA GLU A 225 -21.99 25.80 -17.32
C GLU A 225 -21.70 27.31 -17.46
N ASP A 226 -21.11 27.93 -16.45
CA ASP A 226 -20.76 29.34 -16.40
C ASP A 226 -19.35 29.62 -16.97
N LYS A 227 -18.70 28.59 -17.53
CA LYS A 227 -17.32 28.60 -18.06
C LYS A 227 -16.25 28.80 -17.00
N ASN A 228 -16.55 28.57 -15.73
CA ASN A 228 -15.52 28.50 -14.70
C ASN A 228 -14.79 27.18 -14.83
N LYS A 229 -13.46 27.25 -14.84
CA LYS A 229 -12.59 26.09 -14.89
C LYS A 229 -12.28 25.62 -13.49
N THR A 230 -12.14 24.32 -13.32
CA THR A 230 -11.64 23.71 -12.08
C THR A 230 -10.73 22.54 -12.47
N ILE A 231 -9.55 22.49 -11.86
CA ILE A 231 -8.64 21.35 -12.01
C ILE A 231 -8.91 20.39 -10.85
N TYR A 232 -9.13 19.13 -11.17
CA TYR A 232 -9.28 18.04 -10.22
C TYR A 232 -8.12 17.07 -10.36
N ILE A 233 -7.54 16.66 -9.23
CA ILE A 233 -6.56 15.59 -9.17
C ILE A 233 -7.16 14.47 -8.32
N ILE A 234 -7.38 13.32 -8.93
CA ILE A 234 -7.99 12.15 -8.29
C ILE A 234 -6.97 11.04 -8.27
N GLY A 235 -6.73 10.47 -7.10
CA GLY A 235 -5.83 9.33 -6.96
C GLY A 235 -6.28 8.39 -5.85
N LYS A 236 -5.47 7.37 -5.60
CA LYS A 236 -5.65 6.43 -4.48
C LYS A 236 -4.47 6.56 -3.54
N THR A 237 -4.69 6.41 -2.25
CA THR A 237 -3.62 6.34 -1.25
C THR A 237 -3.94 5.30 -0.19
N SER A 238 -2.92 4.76 0.46
CA SER A 238 -3.15 3.86 1.60
C SER A 238 -3.49 4.69 2.84
N VAL A 239 -4.65 4.43 3.45
CA VAL A 239 -5.13 5.16 4.64
C VAL A 239 -4.93 4.38 5.92
N TYR A 240 -4.85 3.05 5.83
CA TYR A 240 -4.56 2.16 6.93
C TYR A 240 -3.90 0.89 6.41
N GLU A 241 -2.66 0.64 6.81
CA GLU A 241 -1.83 -0.49 6.31
C GLU A 241 -1.75 -0.52 4.78
N LYS A 242 -2.50 -1.42 4.13
CA LYS A 242 -2.61 -1.54 2.66
C LYS A 242 -4.02 -1.21 2.14
N VAL A 243 -4.92 -0.75 3.00
CA VAL A 243 -6.29 -0.34 2.65
C VAL A 243 -6.21 0.96 1.87
N GLN A 244 -6.63 0.90 0.60
CA GLN A 244 -6.61 2.05 -0.30
C GLN A 244 -7.93 2.81 -0.26
N SER A 245 -7.85 4.13 -0.38
CA SER A 245 -9.01 5.00 -0.53
C SER A 245 -8.76 6.07 -1.59
N LEU A 246 -9.84 6.54 -2.23
CA LEU A 246 -9.78 7.64 -3.19
C LEU A 246 -9.60 8.97 -2.46
N TYR A 247 -8.79 9.85 -3.04
CA TYR A 247 -8.67 11.24 -2.64
C TYR A 247 -8.94 12.16 -3.82
N LYS A 248 -9.36 13.39 -3.52
CA LYS A 248 -9.67 14.42 -4.51
C LYS A 248 -9.12 15.76 -4.10
N ILE A 249 -8.20 16.30 -4.91
CA ILE A 249 -7.68 17.66 -4.78
C ILE A 249 -8.38 18.53 -5.82
N ARG A 250 -8.83 19.72 -5.41
CA ARG A 250 -9.55 20.67 -6.24
C ARG A 250 -8.82 22.00 -6.28
N PHE A 251 -8.58 22.53 -7.48
CA PHE A 251 -8.08 23.88 -7.69
C PHE A 251 -9.09 24.71 -8.46
N SER A 252 -9.63 25.74 -7.81
CA SER A 252 -10.60 26.68 -8.41
C SER A 252 -9.97 28.05 -8.72
N ASN A 253 -8.75 28.31 -8.25
CA ASN A 253 -8.01 29.53 -8.55
C ASN A 253 -6.50 29.30 -8.52
N ARG A 254 -5.77 30.23 -9.15
CA ARG A 254 -4.32 30.17 -9.29
C ARG A 254 -3.55 30.29 -7.97
N GLU A 255 -4.06 31.06 -7.01
CA GLU A 255 -3.35 31.29 -5.75
C GLU A 255 -3.32 30.01 -4.89
N GLU A 256 -4.46 29.36 -4.71
CA GLU A 256 -4.59 28.08 -4.02
C GLU A 256 -3.76 26.99 -4.69
N ALA A 257 -3.86 26.86 -6.02
CA ALA A 257 -3.09 25.87 -6.77
C ALA A 257 -1.58 26.03 -6.57
N GLN A 258 -1.10 27.29 -6.56
CA GLN A 258 0.32 27.59 -6.34
C GLN A 258 0.77 27.34 -4.89
N LYS A 259 -0.08 27.58 -3.89
CA LYS A 259 0.22 27.25 -2.49
C LYS A 259 0.37 25.74 -2.31
N GLU A 260 -0.58 24.96 -2.84
CA GLU A 260 -0.54 23.50 -2.76
C GLU A 260 0.64 22.91 -3.54
N PHE A 261 0.88 23.38 -4.78
CA PHE A 261 2.05 22.96 -5.55
C PHE A 261 3.36 23.15 -4.78
N LYS A 262 3.55 24.33 -4.17
CA LYS A 262 4.75 24.64 -3.41
C LYS A 262 4.87 23.79 -2.14
N LEU A 263 3.76 23.52 -1.46
CA LEU A 263 3.75 22.64 -0.29
C LEU A 263 4.19 21.22 -0.69
N ILE A 264 3.50 20.59 -1.65
CA ILE A 264 3.81 19.23 -2.09
C ILE A 264 5.26 19.13 -2.58
N LYS A 265 5.71 20.10 -3.38
CA LYS A 265 7.10 20.18 -3.86
C LYS A 265 8.11 20.30 -2.71
N ALA A 266 7.82 21.13 -1.72
CA ALA A 266 8.69 21.32 -0.58
C ALA A 266 8.86 20.03 0.23
N LEU A 267 7.75 19.36 0.54
CA LEU A 267 7.75 18.09 1.27
C LEU A 267 8.49 17.02 0.48
N PHE A 268 8.24 16.92 -0.83
CA PHE A 268 8.94 15.98 -1.71
C PHE A 268 10.46 16.20 -1.67
N ILE A 269 10.93 17.44 -1.78
CA ILE A 269 12.36 17.77 -1.73
C ILE A 269 12.96 17.36 -0.37
N LEU A 270 12.26 17.60 0.74
CA LEU A 270 12.77 17.26 2.07
C LEU A 270 12.88 15.75 2.29
N GLU A 271 11.86 14.99 1.94
CA GLU A 271 11.85 13.53 2.11
C GLU A 271 12.76 12.82 1.11
N SER A 272 12.81 13.26 -0.16
CA SER A 272 13.67 12.62 -1.18
C SER A 272 15.17 12.88 -0.98
N ASN A 273 15.56 14.03 -0.42
CA ASN A 273 16.97 14.34 -0.19
C ASN A 273 17.47 13.91 1.20
N ILE A 274 16.60 13.81 2.20
CA ILE A 274 16.96 13.46 3.58
C ILE A 274 15.96 12.43 4.15
N GLU A 275 15.81 11.31 3.45
CA GLU A 275 14.83 10.25 3.76
C GLU A 275 15.00 9.67 5.17
N GLN A 276 16.22 9.68 5.69
CA GLN A 276 16.52 9.17 7.04
C GLN A 276 15.95 10.05 8.16
N GLU A 277 15.64 11.32 7.88
CA GLU A 277 15.18 12.28 8.89
C GLU A 277 13.74 12.74 8.66
N TYR A 278 13.36 13.01 7.42
CA TYR A 278 12.02 13.48 7.09
C TYR A 278 11.22 12.36 6.44
N LYS A 279 10.17 11.92 7.12
CA LYS A 279 9.17 10.99 6.60
C LYS A 279 7.78 11.55 6.86
N PHE A 280 7.10 11.98 5.80
CA PHE A 280 5.77 12.56 5.89
C PHE A 280 4.72 11.45 5.81
N GLN A 281 3.85 11.41 6.81
CA GLN A 281 2.69 10.53 6.82
C GLN A 281 1.52 11.22 6.12
N ILE A 282 0.71 10.44 5.40
CA ILE A 282 -0.46 10.92 4.68
C ILE A 282 -1.71 10.44 5.40
N ALA A 283 -2.70 11.32 5.52
CA ALA A 283 -4.05 10.94 5.90
C ALA A 283 -5.07 11.70 5.06
N LEU A 284 -6.27 11.15 4.92
CA LEU A 284 -7.38 11.87 4.31
C LEU A 284 -8.02 12.82 5.33
N SER A 285 -8.34 14.03 4.89
CA SER A 285 -9.16 14.97 5.66
C SER A 285 -10.65 14.64 5.55
N GLN A 286 -11.50 15.29 6.35
CA GLN A 286 -12.97 15.20 6.17
C GLN A 286 -13.47 15.87 4.87
N GLU A 287 -12.61 16.59 4.16
CA GLU A 287 -12.90 17.13 2.82
C GLU A 287 -12.32 16.26 1.70
N GLU A 288 -11.95 15.00 2.00
CA GLU A 288 -11.41 14.01 1.05
C GLU A 288 -10.06 14.40 0.41
N LYS A 289 -9.39 15.41 0.95
CA LYS A 289 -8.06 15.86 0.51
C LYS A 289 -6.97 15.08 1.22
N ILE A 290 -5.80 15.01 0.59
CA ILE A 290 -4.58 14.54 1.24
C ILE A 290 -4.04 15.61 2.18
N ASN A 291 -3.83 15.24 3.44
CA ASN A 291 -3.09 16.03 4.42
C ASN A 291 -1.77 15.35 4.74
N PHE A 292 -0.72 16.15 4.96
CA PHE A 292 0.63 15.69 5.27
C PHE A 292 0.94 15.93 6.75
N TYR A 293 1.52 14.92 7.41
CA TYR A 293 1.87 14.97 8.82
C TYR A 293 3.33 14.63 9.04
N TYR A 294 3.99 15.38 9.92
CA TYR A 294 5.32 15.05 10.43
C TYR A 294 5.29 15.05 11.96
N ASN A 295 5.70 13.95 12.57
CA ASN A 295 5.65 13.75 14.03
C ASN A 295 4.26 14.09 14.63
N HIS A 296 3.18 13.64 13.97
CA HIS A 296 1.77 13.88 14.34
C HIS A 296 1.25 15.32 14.14
N ASN A 297 2.08 16.24 13.65
CA ASN A 297 1.66 17.62 13.33
C ASN A 297 1.37 17.76 11.84
N GLU A 298 0.24 18.36 11.50
CA GLU A 298 -0.13 18.66 10.12
C GLU A 298 0.78 19.76 9.55
N ILE A 299 1.32 19.54 8.36
CA ILE A 299 2.17 20.48 7.64
C ILE A 299 1.37 21.09 6.50
N THR A 300 0.96 22.34 6.69
CA THR A 300 0.27 23.15 5.67
C THR A 300 1.22 24.21 5.11
N TYR A 301 0.84 24.84 4.00
CA TYR A 301 1.65 25.91 3.39
C TYR A 301 1.91 27.09 4.35
N SER A 302 0.97 27.42 5.23
CA SER A 302 1.13 28.50 6.22
C SER A 302 2.07 28.15 7.36
N VAL A 303 2.14 26.86 7.75
CA VAL A 303 3.00 26.35 8.83
C VAL A 303 4.42 26.04 8.34
N LEU A 304 4.58 25.73 7.05
CA LEU A 304 5.85 25.32 6.44
C LEU A 304 7.05 26.24 6.76
N PRO A 305 6.95 27.59 6.73
CA PRO A 305 8.08 28.45 7.09
C PRO A 305 8.56 28.27 8.54
N GLU A 306 7.63 28.14 9.48
CA GLU A 306 7.96 27.97 10.90
C GLU A 306 8.50 26.55 11.17
N PHE A 307 7.97 25.56 10.45
CA PHE A 307 8.51 24.20 10.45
C PHE A 307 10.00 24.19 10.02
N ILE A 308 10.32 24.79 8.87
CA ILE A 308 11.70 24.87 8.35
C ILE A 308 12.62 25.56 9.37
N LYS A 309 12.18 26.69 9.94
CA LYS A 309 12.95 27.43 10.94
C LYS A 309 13.24 26.56 12.17
N THR A 310 12.21 25.90 12.71
CA THR A 310 12.32 25.05 13.89
C THR A 310 13.29 23.89 13.65
N GLU A 311 13.24 23.26 12.48
CA GLU A 311 14.14 22.15 12.14
C GLU A 311 15.59 22.60 11.95
N ILE A 312 15.81 23.78 11.36
CA ILE A 312 17.15 24.38 11.27
C ILE A 312 17.71 24.66 12.66
N GLU A 313 16.91 25.25 13.56
CA GLU A 313 17.35 25.57 14.92
C GLU A 313 17.71 24.30 15.70
N LYS A 314 16.89 23.25 15.61
CA LYS A 314 17.20 21.93 16.19
C LYS A 314 18.51 21.35 15.64
N LYS A 315 18.74 21.43 14.32
CA LYS A 315 19.99 20.95 13.71
C LYS A 315 21.21 21.75 14.17
N ARG A 316 21.09 23.08 14.30
CA ARG A 316 22.17 23.92 14.87
C ARG A 316 22.54 23.46 16.28
N GLU A 317 21.56 23.26 17.14
CA GLU A 317 21.81 22.80 18.51
C GLU A 317 22.50 21.43 18.54
N LYS A 318 22.10 20.51 17.65
CA LYS A 318 22.76 19.20 17.52
C LYS A 318 24.20 19.34 17.01
N ILE A 319 24.46 20.19 16.01
CA ILE A 319 25.81 20.46 15.49
C ILE A 319 26.69 21.06 16.58
N ASP A 320 26.20 22.04 17.34
CA ASP A 320 26.95 22.69 18.41
C ASP A 320 27.33 21.68 19.51
N LYS A 321 26.40 20.79 19.90
CA LYS A 321 26.66 19.68 20.82
C LYS A 321 27.69 18.69 20.28
N LEU A 322 27.51 18.18 19.06
CA LEU A 322 28.47 17.27 18.42
C LEU A 322 29.86 17.89 18.30
N THR A 323 29.95 19.19 18.03
CA THR A 323 31.22 19.90 17.92
C THR A 323 31.94 19.93 19.28
N GLN A 324 31.21 20.16 20.38
CA GLN A 324 31.77 20.11 21.73
C GLN A 324 32.22 18.69 22.12
N GLU A 325 31.41 17.67 21.85
CA GLU A 325 31.75 16.27 22.12
C GLU A 325 32.97 15.81 21.31
N ASN A 326 33.04 16.21 20.04
CA ASN A 326 34.17 15.90 19.16
C ASN A 326 35.48 16.54 19.66
N LEU A 327 35.44 17.76 20.21
CA LEU A 327 36.61 18.37 20.85
C LEU A 327 37.09 17.54 22.04
N PHE A 328 36.18 17.10 22.92
CA PHE A 328 36.52 16.25 24.06
C PHE A 328 37.14 14.91 23.63
N GLU A 329 36.57 14.26 22.62
CA GLU A 329 37.09 12.99 22.11
C GLU A 329 38.46 13.15 21.42
N LYS A 330 38.71 14.27 20.72
CA LYS A 330 40.05 14.60 20.19
C LYS A 330 41.09 14.72 21.31
N GLU A 331 40.75 15.35 22.42
CA GLU A 331 41.63 15.43 23.60
C GLU A 331 41.90 14.04 24.20
N ARG A 332 40.86 13.22 24.36
CA ARG A 332 40.99 11.83 24.83
C ARG A 332 41.88 11.00 23.91
N TRP A 333 41.71 11.13 22.59
CA TRP A 333 42.53 10.44 21.59
C TRP A 333 44.01 10.81 21.70
N LEU A 334 44.32 12.10 21.91
CA LEU A 334 45.70 12.57 22.14
C LEU A 334 46.30 11.95 23.41
N LEU A 335 45.56 11.98 24.52
CA LEU A 335 45.99 11.38 25.80
C LEU A 335 46.22 9.86 25.68
N LEU A 336 45.37 9.15 24.95
CA LEU A 336 45.52 7.72 24.68
C LEU A 336 46.79 7.43 23.85
N LYS A 337 47.09 8.25 22.84
CA LYS A 337 48.32 8.11 22.05
C LYS A 337 49.57 8.29 22.90
N GLU A 338 49.60 9.31 23.76
CA GLU A 338 50.72 9.51 24.69
C GLU A 338 50.88 8.33 25.67
N THR A 339 49.77 7.83 26.20
CA THR A 339 49.76 6.67 27.10
C THR A 339 50.30 5.42 26.40
N LEU A 340 49.89 5.18 25.16
CA LEU A 340 50.38 4.07 24.34
C LEU A 340 51.89 4.16 24.07
N GLN A 341 52.41 5.35 23.79
CA GLN A 341 53.85 5.56 23.62
C GLN A 341 54.62 5.20 24.89
N LYS A 342 54.16 5.66 26.06
CA LYS A 342 54.77 5.33 27.36
C LYS A 342 54.74 3.82 27.63
N LYS A 343 53.61 3.15 27.40
CA LYS A 343 53.48 1.69 27.58
C LYS A 343 54.31 0.89 26.58
N SER A 344 54.41 1.34 25.34
CA SER A 344 55.28 0.70 24.34
C SER A 344 56.76 0.80 24.74
N GLN A 345 57.20 1.95 25.26
CA GLN A 345 58.54 2.09 25.83
C GLN A 345 58.77 1.16 27.03
N GLU A 346 57.80 1.05 27.94
CA GLU A 346 57.86 0.12 29.08
C GLU A 346 58.01 -1.34 28.61
N TYR A 347 57.20 -1.76 27.63
CA TYR A 347 57.27 -3.10 27.06
C TYR A 347 58.65 -3.36 26.42
N LEU A 348 59.18 -2.42 25.62
CA LEU A 348 60.52 -2.55 25.01
C LEU A 348 61.64 -2.70 26.04
N ILE A 349 61.53 -2.02 27.20
CA ILE A 349 62.50 -2.18 28.29
C ILE A 349 62.42 -3.60 28.87
N LYS A 350 61.20 -4.11 29.13
CA LYS A 350 60.97 -5.47 29.65
C LYS A 350 61.43 -6.54 28.64
N GLU A 351 61.17 -6.35 27.36
CA GLU A 351 61.65 -7.21 26.29
C GLU A 351 63.18 -7.26 26.24
N LYS A 352 63.86 -6.11 26.30
CA LYS A 352 65.34 -6.05 26.36
C LYS A 352 65.90 -6.78 27.58
N GLN A 353 65.25 -6.67 28.74
CA GLN A 353 65.64 -7.41 29.95
C GLN A 353 65.54 -8.92 29.74
N ILE A 354 64.44 -9.38 29.13
CA ILE A 354 64.23 -10.79 28.79
C ILE A 354 65.27 -11.29 27.78
N VAL A 355 65.51 -10.54 26.69
CA VAL A 355 66.52 -10.90 25.67
C VAL A 355 67.91 -10.97 26.28
N THR A 356 68.31 -9.97 27.07
CA THR A 356 69.60 -9.97 27.78
C THR A 356 69.72 -11.19 28.70
N PHE A 357 68.64 -11.58 29.39
CA PHE A 357 68.62 -12.78 30.20
C PHE A 357 68.78 -14.07 29.36
N LEU A 358 68.08 -14.19 28.23
CA LEU A 358 68.19 -15.31 27.31
C LEU A 358 69.57 -15.41 26.64
N GLU A 359 70.20 -14.28 26.32
CA GLU A 359 71.58 -14.23 25.80
C GLU A 359 72.60 -14.64 26.86
N CYS A 360 72.43 -14.19 28.11
CA CYS A 360 73.21 -14.70 29.23
C CYS A 360 73.04 -16.22 29.39
N LYS A 361 71.81 -16.77 29.25
CA LYS A 361 71.57 -18.23 29.22
C LYS A 361 72.37 -18.92 28.11
N LYS A 362 72.43 -18.37 26.89
CA LYS A 362 73.23 -18.93 25.78
C LYS A 362 74.74 -18.84 26.01
N SER A 363 75.22 -17.77 26.66
CA SER A 363 76.64 -17.55 26.97
C SER A 363 77.16 -18.39 28.14
N PHE A 364 76.31 -18.95 29.01
CA PHE A 364 76.77 -19.82 30.10
C PHE A 364 77.36 -21.17 29.63
N PHE A 365 77.16 -21.57 28.37
CA PHE A 365 77.77 -22.76 27.77
C PHE A 365 79.06 -22.53 26.97
N LYS A 366 79.58 -21.28 26.89
CA LYS A 366 80.92 -21.00 26.35
C LYS A 366 81.59 -19.91 27.18
N LYS A 367 82.80 -20.22 27.69
CA LYS A 367 83.69 -19.35 28.47
C LYS A 367 83.48 -17.84 28.27
N ILE A 368 83.20 -17.19 29.40
CA ILE A 368 82.98 -15.76 29.60
C ILE A 368 84.08 -14.91 28.96
N ASN A 369 83.68 -13.88 28.22
CA ASN A 369 84.37 -12.59 28.21
C ASN A 369 83.32 -11.48 28.25
N TYR A 370 83.23 -10.83 29.41
CA TYR A 370 82.50 -9.57 29.58
C TYR A 370 83.23 -8.48 28.79
N PHE A 371 82.54 -7.86 27.83
CA PHE A 371 82.85 -6.49 27.43
C PHE A 371 81.75 -5.55 27.96
N PHE A 372 81.78 -5.28 29.27
CA PHE A 372 81.35 -3.96 29.73
C PHE A 372 82.45 -2.96 29.32
N LYS A 373 82.46 -2.57 28.05
CA LYS A 373 83.16 -1.35 27.64
C LYS A 373 82.34 -0.17 28.15
N GLY A 374 82.66 0.27 29.35
CA GLY A 374 82.30 1.60 29.81
C GLY A 374 82.81 2.63 28.80
N LYS A 375 81.89 3.21 28.02
CA LYS A 375 82.09 4.56 27.51
C LYS A 375 81.50 5.50 28.55
N LYS A 376 82.40 6.25 29.19
CA LYS A 376 82.06 7.47 29.93
C LYS A 376 81.14 8.34 29.09
N LYS A 377 80.17 8.96 29.77
CA LYS A 377 79.36 10.09 29.32
C LYS A 377 80.15 11.03 28.40
N ASN A 378 79.61 11.24 27.20
CA ASN A 378 79.44 12.55 26.57
C ASN A 378 78.51 12.39 25.36
N ARG A 379 77.22 12.59 25.63
CA ARG A 379 76.22 13.09 24.68
C ARG A 379 75.13 13.77 25.51
N GLN A 380 75.50 14.91 26.10
CA GLN A 380 74.55 16.01 26.13
C GLN A 380 74.45 16.51 24.68
N GLU A 381 73.21 16.79 24.28
CA GLU A 381 72.83 17.51 23.06
C GLU A 381 73.04 16.75 21.74
N GLU A 382 72.13 15.81 21.45
CA GLU A 382 71.52 15.63 20.12
C GLU A 382 70.64 14.37 20.18
N LEU A 383 69.36 14.57 20.52
CA LEU A 383 68.20 13.68 20.26
C LEU A 383 66.91 14.20 20.93
N ILE A 384 66.98 15.35 21.61
CA ILE A 384 65.83 16.21 21.89
C ILE A 384 65.93 17.44 20.97
N LYS A 385 65.81 17.23 19.66
CA LYS A 385 64.95 18.14 18.89
C LYS A 385 63.58 17.52 19.10
N ASN A 386 62.79 17.97 20.10
CA ASN A 386 62.05 19.22 19.96
C ASN A 386 61.88 19.57 18.46
N LYS A 387 61.20 18.68 17.72
CA LYS A 387 59.95 19.16 17.14
C LYS A 387 59.11 19.42 18.40
N GLU A 388 59.09 20.63 18.95
CA GLU A 388 58.17 21.63 18.42
C GLU A 388 57.02 20.88 17.73
N ILE A 389 56.23 20.18 18.56
CA ILE A 389 54.80 20.34 18.45
C ILE A 389 54.66 21.85 18.56
N ASN A 390 54.64 22.51 17.40
CA ASN A 390 54.30 23.92 17.36
C ASN A 390 53.05 24.03 18.21
N ASP A 391 53.14 24.90 19.21
CA ASP A 391 52.01 25.64 19.75
C ASP A 391 51.26 26.27 18.58
N ASP A 392 50.48 25.48 17.86
CA ASP A 392 49.18 25.93 17.44
C ASP A 392 48.29 25.76 18.68
N ASN A 393 48.56 26.58 19.71
CA ASN A 393 47.52 27.27 20.45
C ASN A 393 46.77 28.17 19.44
N LYS A 394 46.16 27.56 18.42
CA LYS A 394 44.91 28.07 17.91
C LYS A 394 43.99 27.84 19.09
N SER A 395 43.74 28.91 19.82
CA SER A 395 42.41 29.11 20.39
C SER A 395 41.44 28.43 19.44
N VAL A 396 40.79 27.38 19.90
CA VAL A 396 39.71 26.76 19.15
C VAL A 396 38.68 27.86 19.07
N ASN A 397 38.80 28.68 18.03
CA ASN A 397 37.77 29.60 17.61
C ASN A 397 36.61 28.67 17.36
N ILE A 398 35.66 28.70 18.28
CA ILE A 398 34.34 28.13 18.11
C ILE A 398 33.88 28.71 16.78
N THR A 399 34.00 27.95 15.70
CA THR A 399 33.39 28.27 14.43
C THR A 399 31.90 28.25 14.75
N LYS A 400 31.36 29.44 15.08
CA LYS A 400 29.93 29.69 15.06
C LYS A 400 29.45 29.10 13.75
N THR A 401 28.55 28.14 13.86
CA THR A 401 27.88 27.46 12.75
C THR A 401 27.71 28.43 11.59
N GLU A 402 28.32 28.14 10.43
CA GLU A 402 28.58 29.07 9.31
C GLU A 402 27.31 29.68 8.67
N ILE A 403 26.12 29.30 9.14
CA ILE A 403 24.86 29.83 8.67
C ILE A 403 24.45 30.98 9.59
N ALA A 404 24.52 32.22 9.08
CA ALA A 404 24.01 33.39 9.79
C ALA A 404 22.56 33.15 10.27
N LYS A 405 22.22 33.64 11.47
CA LYS A 405 20.82 33.63 11.91
C LYS A 405 20.04 34.59 11.02
N LYS A 406 19.06 34.07 10.30
CA LYS A 406 18.15 34.84 9.43
C LYS A 406 16.77 34.85 10.08
N GLU A 407 15.98 35.87 9.77
CA GLU A 407 14.56 35.92 10.18
C GLU A 407 13.71 34.91 9.40
N LEU A 408 14.08 34.64 8.15
CA LEU A 408 13.42 33.68 7.27
C LEU A 408 14.44 32.69 6.69
N TYR A 409 14.07 31.42 6.66
CA TYR A 409 14.87 30.34 6.12
C TYR A 409 14.19 29.69 4.92
N THR A 410 15.01 29.16 4.02
CA THR A 410 14.57 28.39 2.85
C THR A 410 14.82 26.90 3.04
N ILE A 411 14.18 26.07 2.22
CA ILE A 411 14.45 24.63 2.16
C ILE A 411 15.92 24.37 1.84
N GLU A 412 16.53 25.19 0.97
CA GLU A 412 17.95 25.08 0.64
C GLU A 412 18.83 25.34 1.86
N ASP A 413 18.47 26.31 2.73
CA ASP A 413 19.19 26.53 4.00
C ASP A 413 19.08 25.30 4.92
N LEU A 414 17.92 24.62 4.94
CA LEU A 414 17.72 23.38 5.71
C LEU A 414 18.53 22.21 5.16
N LEU A 415 18.62 22.07 3.83
CA LEU A 415 19.46 21.05 3.19
C LEU A 415 20.95 21.30 3.47
N LYS A 416 21.42 22.55 3.34
CA LYS A 416 22.81 22.93 3.65
C LYS A 416 23.20 22.60 5.08
N ILE A 417 22.32 22.91 6.04
CA ILE A 417 22.62 22.57 7.43
C ILE A 417 22.56 21.06 7.69
N GLY A 418 21.73 20.32 6.95
CA GLY A 418 21.73 18.86 6.93
C GLY A 418 23.08 18.29 6.52
N ILE A 419 23.64 18.77 5.41
CA ILE A 419 24.97 18.35 4.91
C ILE A 419 26.06 18.63 5.96
N ILE A 420 26.08 19.83 6.55
CA ILE A 420 27.05 20.18 7.60
C ILE A 420 26.91 19.25 8.82
N PHE A 421 25.67 18.92 9.19
CA PHE A 421 25.41 18.02 10.30
C PHE A 421 25.94 16.61 10.02
N GLU A 422 25.68 16.06 8.83
CA GLU A 422 26.19 14.75 8.40
C GLU A 422 27.73 14.70 8.38
N GLU A 423 28.39 15.75 7.88
CA GLU A 423 29.85 15.85 7.90
C GLU A 423 30.39 15.82 9.33
N LYS A 424 29.77 16.56 10.26
CA LYS A 424 30.16 16.58 11.67
C LYS A 424 29.91 15.26 12.38
N GLU A 425 28.81 14.59 12.06
CA GLU A 425 28.52 13.26 12.59
C GLU A 425 29.54 12.21 12.09
N LYS A 426 29.93 12.31 10.81
CA LYS A 426 30.97 11.45 10.24
C LYS A 426 32.33 11.68 10.89
N GLU A 427 32.76 12.94 11.04
CA GLU A 427 33.99 13.27 11.77
C GLU A 427 33.99 12.68 13.19
N TYR A 428 32.87 12.80 13.90
CA TYR A 428 32.73 12.26 15.25
C TYR A 428 32.83 10.72 15.28
N LYS A 429 32.13 10.03 14.36
CA LYS A 429 32.18 8.55 14.24
C LYS A 429 33.59 8.05 13.91
N GLU A 430 34.32 8.73 13.02
CA GLU A 430 35.70 8.39 12.68
C GLU A 430 36.62 8.46 13.90
N ILE A 431 36.51 9.51 14.70
CA ILE A 431 37.31 9.68 15.92
C ILE A 431 36.97 8.62 16.97
N GLN A 432 35.68 8.29 17.14
CA GLN A 432 35.26 7.21 18.03
C GLN A 432 35.85 5.85 17.62
N MET A 433 35.85 5.54 16.32
CA MET A 433 36.47 4.30 15.81
C MET A 433 37.97 4.28 16.07
N ASP A 434 38.66 5.39 15.85
CA ASP A 434 40.09 5.53 16.12
C ASP A 434 40.42 5.36 17.61
N ILE A 435 39.62 5.97 18.49
CA ILE A 435 39.77 5.84 19.95
C ILE A 435 39.60 4.37 20.35
N LYS A 436 38.55 3.70 19.88
CA LYS A 436 38.32 2.28 20.16
C LYS A 436 39.48 1.41 19.68
N ALA A 437 40.03 1.69 18.49
CA ALA A 437 41.21 0.99 17.98
C ALA A 437 42.46 1.21 18.85
N LEU A 438 42.67 2.43 19.37
CA LEU A 438 43.75 2.74 20.31
C LEU A 438 43.54 2.07 21.66
N GLU A 439 42.31 1.99 22.16
CA GLU A 439 41.98 1.29 23.41
C GLU A 439 42.26 -0.20 23.30
N ASN A 440 41.86 -0.85 22.20
CA ASN A 440 42.21 -2.26 21.94
C ASN A 440 43.73 -2.46 21.87
N LYS A 441 44.46 -1.55 21.22
CA LYS A 441 45.94 -1.59 21.21
C LYS A 441 46.52 -1.44 22.62
N LYS A 442 45.92 -0.57 23.45
CA LYS A 442 46.35 -0.32 24.82
C LYS A 442 46.15 -1.56 25.69
N GLN A 443 44.98 -2.19 25.61
CA GLN A 443 44.70 -3.44 26.31
C GLN A 443 45.65 -4.57 25.89
N ASN A 444 45.90 -4.71 24.59
CA ASN A 444 46.85 -5.70 24.08
C ASN A 444 48.29 -5.44 24.57
N LEU A 445 48.74 -4.18 24.60
CA LEU A 445 50.05 -3.83 25.17
C LEU A 445 50.10 -4.05 26.68
N GLU A 446 49.04 -3.75 27.42
CA GLU A 446 48.95 -4.02 28.86
C GLU A 446 49.08 -5.51 29.17
N ASN A 447 48.40 -6.37 28.41
CA ASN A 447 48.52 -7.82 28.53
C ASN A 447 49.95 -8.29 28.23
N LYS A 448 50.57 -7.78 27.17
CA LYS A 448 51.98 -8.07 26.84
C LYS A 448 52.95 -7.65 27.95
N ILE A 449 52.74 -6.46 28.52
CA ILE A 449 53.53 -5.95 29.66
C ILE A 449 53.31 -6.84 30.88
N LYS A 450 52.06 -7.23 31.20
CA LYS A 450 51.73 -8.11 32.32
C LYS A 450 52.42 -9.47 32.19
N ASN A 451 52.32 -10.09 31.01
CA ASN A 451 52.99 -11.37 30.72
C ASN A 451 54.51 -11.27 30.81
N ALA A 452 55.10 -10.22 30.23
CA ALA A 452 56.54 -9.97 30.35
C ALA A 452 56.96 -9.77 31.82
N THR A 453 56.13 -9.11 32.63
CA THR A 453 56.40 -8.89 34.05
C THR A 453 56.32 -10.20 34.84
N LEU A 454 55.31 -11.04 34.59
CA LEU A 454 55.21 -12.38 35.18
C LEU A 454 56.44 -13.23 34.86
N TYR A 455 56.86 -13.25 33.59
CA TYR A 455 58.04 -13.97 33.15
C TYR A 455 59.33 -13.48 33.84
N ILE A 456 59.51 -12.16 33.96
CA ILE A 456 60.64 -11.58 34.70
C ILE A 456 60.57 -11.97 36.18
N ASN A 457 59.42 -11.86 36.83
CA ASN A 457 59.26 -12.21 38.25
C ASN A 457 59.53 -13.71 38.51
N GLU A 458 59.12 -14.60 37.61
CA GLU A 458 59.44 -16.03 37.67
C GLU A 458 60.94 -16.30 37.49
N ILE A 459 61.59 -15.61 36.53
CA ILE A 459 63.06 -15.65 36.42
C ILE A 459 63.70 -15.27 37.76
N GLU A 460 63.21 -14.22 38.43
CA GLU A 460 63.75 -13.76 39.70
C GLU A 460 63.46 -14.70 40.87
N SER A 461 62.29 -15.35 40.91
CA SER A 461 61.96 -16.33 41.95
C SER A 461 62.81 -17.60 41.84
N HIS A 462 63.18 -18.00 40.61
CA HIS A 462 64.04 -19.14 40.33
C HIS A 462 65.55 -18.86 40.44
N LYS A 463 65.98 -17.62 40.73
CA LYS A 463 67.39 -17.30 41.06
C LYS A 463 67.93 -18.08 42.28
N LYS A 464 67.08 -18.80 43.05
CA LYS A 464 67.48 -19.63 44.20
C LYS A 464 67.75 -21.12 43.90
N SER A 465 67.35 -21.67 42.75
CA SER A 465 67.63 -23.08 42.38
C SER A 465 67.74 -23.23 40.86
N ILE A 466 68.99 -23.32 40.37
CA ILE A 466 69.33 -23.45 38.95
C ILE A 466 68.77 -24.74 38.31
N PHE A 467 68.48 -25.77 39.11
CA PHE A 467 68.03 -27.07 38.63
C PHE A 467 66.51 -27.16 38.41
N ASP A 468 65.69 -26.55 39.26
CA ASP A 468 64.22 -26.53 39.05
C ASP A 468 63.84 -25.66 37.84
N PHE A 469 64.62 -24.61 37.59
CA PHE A 469 64.48 -23.71 36.44
C PHE A 469 64.69 -24.43 35.08
N TRP A 470 65.60 -25.41 35.02
CA TRP A 470 65.89 -26.14 33.78
C TRP A 470 64.79 -27.12 33.38
N LYS A 471 64.05 -27.65 34.36
CA LYS A 471 62.92 -28.55 34.11
C LYS A 471 61.71 -27.83 33.51
N PHE A 472 61.60 -26.51 33.75
CA PHE A 472 60.49 -25.66 33.28
C PHE A 472 60.75 -25.10 31.87
N THR A 473 61.96 -24.60 31.58
CA THR A 473 62.26 -23.97 30.27
C THR A 473 62.27 -24.90 29.05
N ASN A 474 62.14 -26.21 29.25
CA ASN A 474 62.02 -27.19 28.17
C ASN A 474 60.56 -27.60 27.87
N LYS A 475 59.55 -27.01 28.54
CA LYS A 475 58.14 -27.41 28.38
C LYS A 475 57.15 -26.34 27.94
N ASP A 476 57.53 -25.07 27.84
CA ASP A 476 56.58 -24.04 27.40
C ASP A 476 56.78 -23.67 25.93
N HIS A 477 55.84 -24.17 25.14
CA HIS A 477 55.60 -23.81 23.75
C HIS A 477 55.61 -22.28 23.57
N LEU A 478 56.29 -21.84 22.51
CA LEU A 478 56.24 -20.52 21.86
C LEU A 478 54.82 -20.02 21.47
N SER A 479 53.74 -20.64 21.96
CA SER A 479 52.35 -20.37 21.61
C SER A 479 51.68 -19.30 22.47
N LEU A 480 52.28 -18.86 23.58
CA LEU A 480 51.68 -17.89 24.52
C LEU A 480 51.84 -16.41 24.12
N LEU A 481 52.38 -16.11 22.93
CA LEU A 481 52.55 -14.74 22.45
C LEU A 481 51.52 -14.30 21.39
N ASN A 482 50.62 -15.19 20.96
CA ASN A 482 49.51 -14.89 20.06
C ASN A 482 48.24 -15.63 20.51
N GLU A 483 47.69 -15.30 21.68
CA GLU A 483 46.25 -15.52 21.85
C GLU A 483 45.55 -14.35 21.15
N GLY A 484 45.05 -14.61 19.95
CA GLY A 484 44.02 -13.75 19.36
C GLY A 484 42.82 -13.73 20.30
N GLU A 485 42.21 -12.57 20.46
CA GLU A 485 41.03 -12.35 21.30
C GLU A 485 39.95 -13.42 21.02
N GLU A 486 39.75 -14.38 21.94
CA GLU A 486 38.43 -14.98 22.13
C GLU A 486 37.55 -13.91 22.80
N ASN A 487 37.16 -12.89 22.05
CA ASN A 487 35.98 -12.12 22.40
C ASN A 487 34.78 -13.05 22.24
N LYS A 488 34.46 -13.79 23.29
CA LYS A 488 33.12 -14.34 23.53
C LYS A 488 32.15 -13.19 23.82
N ASN A 489 31.97 -12.31 22.86
CA ASN A 489 30.71 -11.60 22.70
C ASN A 489 30.02 -12.26 21.51
N SER A 490 29.44 -13.44 21.76
CA SER A 490 28.26 -13.84 21.03
C SER A 490 27.14 -12.88 21.42
N GLU A 491 27.19 -11.65 20.89
CA GLU A 491 25.98 -10.89 20.67
C GLU A 491 25.13 -11.80 19.80
N GLN A 492 24.12 -12.42 20.43
CA GLN A 492 23.08 -13.13 19.71
C GLN A 492 22.51 -12.12 18.72
N HIS A 493 22.93 -12.19 17.46
CA HIS A 493 22.24 -11.45 16.41
C HIS A 493 20.77 -11.85 16.53
N PRO A 494 19.86 -10.90 16.81
CA PRO A 494 18.45 -11.22 16.95
C PRO A 494 18.04 -11.94 15.66
N LYS A 495 17.58 -13.18 15.77
CA LYS A 495 17.04 -13.91 14.62
C LYS A 495 15.93 -13.03 14.04
N ILE A 496 16.13 -12.55 12.81
CA ILE A 496 15.13 -11.77 12.09
C ILE A 496 13.91 -12.69 11.93
N LYS A 497 12.82 -12.39 12.65
CA LYS A 497 11.54 -13.09 12.47
C LYS A 497 10.92 -12.61 11.16
N LYS A 498 10.39 -13.53 10.35
CA LYS A 498 9.62 -13.18 9.15
C LYS A 498 8.31 -12.53 9.62
N VAL A 499 7.98 -11.35 9.09
CA VAL A 499 6.70 -10.66 9.33
C VAL A 499 5.73 -11.07 8.23
N PHE A 500 4.50 -11.45 8.60
CA PHE A 500 3.45 -11.81 7.63
C PHE A 500 2.92 -10.57 6.90
N SER A 501 2.89 -10.61 5.57
CA SER A 501 2.23 -9.62 4.73
C SER A 501 1.04 -10.28 4.00
N TYR A 502 -0.18 -9.81 4.23
CA TYR A 502 -1.37 -10.40 3.61
C TYR A 502 -1.28 -10.45 2.07
N GLU A 503 -0.84 -9.36 1.42
CA GLU A 503 -0.81 -9.28 -0.05
C GLU A 503 0.21 -10.24 -0.68
N GLU A 504 1.31 -10.52 0.02
CA GLU A 504 2.43 -11.30 -0.51
C GLU A 504 2.38 -12.77 -0.06
N ASP A 505 1.96 -13.03 1.18
CA ASP A 505 2.10 -14.33 1.82
C ASP A 505 0.79 -15.16 1.85
N ILE A 506 -0.41 -14.56 1.69
CA ILE A 506 -1.69 -15.26 1.93
C ILE A 506 -1.87 -16.54 1.11
N GLU A 507 -1.39 -16.56 -0.13
CA GLU A 507 -1.53 -17.75 -0.98
C GLU A 507 -0.67 -18.92 -0.49
N GLU A 508 0.59 -18.65 -0.13
CA GLU A 508 1.49 -19.69 0.39
C GLU A 508 1.05 -20.15 1.79
N VAL A 509 0.68 -19.19 2.64
CA VAL A 509 0.18 -19.45 4.00
C VAL A 509 -1.12 -20.23 3.95
N GLY A 510 -2.05 -19.84 3.08
CA GLY A 510 -3.33 -20.54 2.88
C GLY A 510 -3.15 -21.99 2.43
N LYS A 511 -2.21 -22.28 1.52
CA LYS A 511 -1.89 -23.65 1.10
C LYS A 511 -1.35 -24.49 2.27
N LYS A 512 -0.40 -23.95 3.03
CA LYS A 512 0.19 -24.63 4.21
C LYS A 512 -0.85 -24.92 5.29
N ILE A 513 -1.72 -23.95 5.55
CA ILE A 513 -2.81 -24.05 6.51
C ILE A 513 -3.82 -25.12 6.09
N ASP A 514 -4.30 -25.09 4.84
CA ASP A 514 -5.26 -26.06 4.32
C ASP A 514 -4.70 -27.48 4.34
N GLU A 515 -3.44 -27.66 3.92
CA GLU A 515 -2.74 -28.95 3.99
C GLU A 515 -2.70 -29.49 5.42
N LYS A 516 -2.32 -28.66 6.38
CA LYS A 516 -2.30 -29.04 7.80
C LYS A 516 -3.70 -29.37 8.31
N GLN A 517 -4.71 -28.56 8.01
CA GLN A 517 -6.10 -28.79 8.45
C GLN A 517 -6.69 -30.09 7.89
N ARG A 518 -6.35 -30.48 6.65
CA ARG A 518 -6.75 -31.78 6.06
C ARG A 518 -6.19 -32.99 6.79
N THR A 519 -5.02 -32.85 7.41
CA THR A 519 -4.40 -33.95 8.19
C THR A 519 -4.92 -34.04 9.62
N ILE A 520 -5.34 -32.91 10.18
CA ILE A 520 -5.72 -32.79 11.60
C ILE A 520 -7.21 -33.06 11.80
N PHE A 521 -8.07 -32.47 10.96
CA PHE A 521 -9.51 -32.50 11.15
C PHE A 521 -10.17 -33.68 10.42
N LYS A 522 -11.08 -34.35 11.12
CA LYS A 522 -11.99 -35.33 10.54
C LYS A 522 -13.17 -34.64 9.88
N GLN A 523 -13.88 -35.34 8.99
CA GLN A 523 -15.04 -34.78 8.28
C GLN A 523 -16.08 -34.16 9.23
N LYS A 524 -16.43 -34.86 10.32
CA LYS A 524 -17.37 -34.34 11.34
C LYS A 524 -16.88 -33.08 12.05
N GLU A 525 -15.57 -32.91 12.23
CA GLU A 525 -14.99 -31.70 12.83
C GLU A 525 -15.01 -30.56 11.81
N CYS A 526 -14.69 -30.83 10.54
CA CYS A 526 -14.87 -29.87 9.45
C CYS A 526 -16.35 -29.45 9.30
N ASP A 527 -17.31 -30.36 9.54
CA ASP A 527 -18.74 -30.06 9.52
C ASP A 527 -19.14 -29.15 10.68
N ALA A 528 -18.58 -29.39 11.88
CA ALA A 528 -18.78 -28.53 13.03
C ALA A 528 -18.20 -27.11 12.80
N ILE A 529 -16.99 -27.01 12.21
CA ILE A 529 -16.35 -25.73 11.84
C ILE A 529 -17.18 -25.00 10.78
N PHE A 530 -17.69 -25.73 9.79
CA PHE A 530 -18.60 -25.15 8.79
C PHE A 530 -19.94 -24.70 9.40
N ALA A 531 -20.50 -25.47 10.35
CA ALA A 531 -21.75 -25.13 11.01
C ALA A 531 -21.65 -23.82 11.82
N ILE A 532 -20.56 -23.61 12.56
CA ILE A 532 -20.34 -22.35 13.29
C ILE A 532 -20.10 -21.17 12.34
N TYR A 533 -19.49 -21.40 11.18
CA TYR A 533 -19.36 -20.39 10.13
C TYR A 533 -20.71 -19.83 9.68
N GLN A 534 -21.72 -20.70 9.54
CA GLN A 534 -23.06 -20.29 9.12
C GLN A 534 -23.76 -19.38 10.14
N ASN A 535 -23.55 -19.62 11.44
CA ASN A 535 -24.19 -18.81 12.48
C ASN A 535 -23.46 -18.83 13.84
N VAL A 536 -22.35 -18.09 13.95
CA VAL A 536 -21.56 -17.99 15.18
C VAL A 536 -22.38 -17.46 16.38
N ASN A 537 -23.35 -16.58 16.12
CA ASN A 537 -24.18 -15.99 17.17
C ASN A 537 -25.02 -17.05 17.89
N ILE A 538 -25.65 -17.96 17.15
CA ILE A 538 -26.45 -19.04 17.77
C ILE A 538 -25.56 -19.99 18.59
N PHE A 539 -24.36 -20.33 18.10
CA PHE A 539 -23.39 -21.11 18.87
C PHE A 539 -23.04 -20.42 20.20
N ASN A 540 -22.78 -19.12 20.17
CA ASN A 540 -22.52 -18.33 21.38
C ASN A 540 -23.74 -18.31 22.33
N LEU A 541 -24.96 -18.15 21.82
CA LEU A 541 -26.18 -18.20 22.64
C LEU A 541 -26.38 -19.55 23.33
N ILE A 542 -26.10 -20.66 22.63
CA ILE A 542 -26.25 -22.02 23.17
C ILE A 542 -25.16 -22.33 24.20
N ARG A 543 -23.95 -21.77 24.04
CA ARG A 543 -22.84 -21.91 24.98
C ARG A 543 -23.09 -21.19 26.32
N LYS A 544 -23.97 -20.18 26.37
CA LYS A 544 -24.27 -19.44 27.61
C LYS A 544 -24.78 -20.39 28.70
N GLN A 545 -24.20 -20.28 29.91
CA GLN A 545 -24.63 -21.05 31.07
C GLN A 545 -26.07 -20.74 31.52
N LYS A 546 -26.58 -19.52 31.23
CA LYS A 546 -27.95 -19.09 31.52
C LYS A 546 -28.54 -18.43 30.28
N LYS A 547 -29.54 -19.07 29.67
CA LYS A 547 -30.33 -18.51 28.57
C LYS A 547 -31.41 -17.57 29.09
N LEU A 548 -31.54 -16.40 28.46
CA LEU A 548 -32.65 -15.48 28.68
C LEU A 548 -33.78 -15.81 27.70
N LYS A 549 -35.03 -15.44 28.04
CA LYS A 549 -36.18 -15.57 27.11
C LYS A 549 -35.95 -14.89 25.75
N LYS A 550 -35.10 -13.86 25.70
CA LYS A 550 -34.71 -13.19 24.46
C LYS A 550 -33.79 -14.08 23.61
N ASP A 551 -32.90 -14.84 24.24
CA ASP A 551 -31.97 -15.75 23.55
C ASP A 551 -32.75 -16.90 22.91
N GLU A 552 -33.72 -17.49 23.63
CA GLU A 552 -34.61 -18.55 23.10
C GLU A 552 -35.36 -18.06 21.85
N LYS A 553 -35.97 -16.87 21.91
CA LYS A 553 -36.64 -16.26 20.76
C LYS A 553 -35.72 -16.02 19.56
N GLN A 554 -34.45 -15.71 19.79
CA GLN A 554 -33.48 -15.53 18.71
C GLN A 554 -33.13 -16.86 18.04
N ILE A 555 -33.01 -17.94 18.82
CA ILE A 555 -32.79 -19.30 18.30
C ILE A 555 -34.01 -19.75 17.48
N GLU A 556 -35.22 -19.55 18.01
CA GLU A 556 -36.48 -19.86 17.31
C GLU A 556 -36.56 -19.12 15.97
N LYS A 557 -36.33 -17.81 15.99
CA LYS A 557 -36.35 -16.98 14.78
C LYS A 557 -35.33 -17.45 13.75
N SER A 558 -34.11 -17.79 14.17
CA SER A 558 -33.08 -18.30 13.26
C SER A 558 -33.49 -19.62 12.61
N LEU A 559 -34.15 -20.51 13.34
CA LEU A 559 -34.65 -21.77 12.78
C LEU A 559 -35.79 -21.51 11.77
N GLU A 560 -36.74 -20.63 12.09
CA GLU A 560 -37.82 -20.24 11.18
C GLU A 560 -37.29 -19.63 9.88
N GLU A 561 -36.29 -18.75 9.97
CA GLU A 561 -35.62 -18.17 8.80
C GLU A 561 -34.94 -19.25 7.95
N ASN A 562 -34.20 -20.18 8.57
CA ASN A 562 -33.57 -21.29 7.86
C ASN A 562 -34.59 -22.21 7.19
N LYS A 563 -35.73 -22.48 7.83
CA LYS A 563 -36.82 -23.28 7.24
C LYS A 563 -37.46 -22.58 6.04
N LYS A 564 -37.66 -21.27 6.13
CA LYS A 564 -38.21 -20.48 5.03
C LYS A 564 -37.27 -20.47 3.83
N GLN A 565 -35.96 -20.28 4.07
CA GLN A 565 -34.96 -20.37 3.00
C GLN A 565 -34.88 -21.78 2.41
N TYR A 566 -35.00 -22.82 3.24
CA TYR A 566 -35.09 -24.21 2.79
C TYR A 566 -36.31 -24.44 1.88
N GLU A 567 -37.47 -23.84 2.19
CA GLU A 567 -38.68 -23.91 1.36
C GLU A 567 -38.49 -23.18 0.02
N GLU A 568 -37.89 -21.99 0.03
CA GLU A 568 -37.61 -21.21 -1.20
C GLU A 568 -36.61 -21.92 -2.12
N ASP A 569 -35.61 -22.60 -1.55
CA ASP A 569 -34.64 -23.39 -2.29
C ASP A 569 -35.11 -24.83 -2.55
N TYR A 570 -36.31 -25.22 -2.12
CA TYR A 570 -36.76 -26.61 -2.11
C TYR A 570 -36.67 -27.28 -3.48
N ASP A 571 -37.00 -26.58 -4.57
CA ASP A 571 -36.90 -27.15 -5.92
C ASP A 571 -35.43 -27.42 -6.33
N LYS A 572 -34.49 -26.54 -5.93
CA LYS A 572 -33.04 -26.75 -6.15
C LYS A 572 -32.49 -27.86 -5.26
N ILE A 573 -32.98 -27.95 -4.02
CA ILE A 573 -32.60 -28.98 -3.05
C ILE A 573 -33.13 -30.33 -3.51
N LYS A 574 -34.37 -30.41 -3.99
CA LYS A 574 -34.99 -31.63 -4.50
C LYS A 574 -34.32 -32.17 -5.77
N GLU A 575 -33.85 -31.29 -6.66
CA GLU A 575 -33.00 -31.67 -7.79
C GLU A 575 -31.64 -32.25 -7.35
N LYS A 576 -31.11 -31.84 -6.18
CA LYS A 576 -29.90 -32.41 -5.55
C LYS A 576 -30.19 -33.69 -4.75
N ASP A 577 -31.34 -33.78 -4.08
CA ASP A 577 -31.71 -34.84 -3.13
C ASP A 577 -32.25 -36.10 -3.82
N PHE A 578 -32.76 -36.02 -5.06
CA PHE A 578 -33.13 -37.22 -5.83
C PHE A 578 -31.90 -37.83 -6.54
N ASP A 579 -30.85 -38.14 -5.77
CA ASP A 579 -29.74 -39.00 -6.21
C ASP A 579 -29.93 -40.41 -5.64
N ILE A 580 -30.49 -41.30 -6.46
CA ILE A 580 -30.74 -42.72 -6.14
C ILE A 580 -29.41 -43.48 -5.90
N PHE A 581 -28.26 -42.89 -6.24
CA PHE A 581 -26.95 -43.50 -6.11
C PHE A 581 -26.14 -43.02 -4.90
N GLY A 582 -26.66 -42.06 -4.12
CA GLY A 582 -25.92 -41.44 -3.02
C GLY A 582 -24.62 -40.79 -3.48
N SER A 583 -23.74 -40.39 -2.54
CA SER A 583 -22.45 -39.69 -2.75
C SER A 583 -21.44 -40.36 -3.72
N VAL A 584 -21.84 -41.42 -4.42
CA VAL A 584 -21.08 -42.15 -5.43
C VAL A 584 -21.22 -41.51 -6.83
N VAL A 585 -22.26 -40.70 -7.12
CA VAL A 585 -22.54 -40.22 -8.49
C VAL A 585 -23.09 -38.79 -8.59
N GLU A 586 -22.51 -37.79 -7.92
CA GLU A 586 -22.40 -36.51 -8.64
C GLU A 586 -21.45 -36.77 -9.82
N ASP A 587 -21.96 -36.61 -11.04
CA ASP A 587 -21.31 -36.96 -12.30
C ASP A 587 -19.80 -36.62 -12.25
N LYS A 588 -18.94 -37.65 -12.15
CA LYS A 588 -17.47 -37.51 -12.03
C LYS A 588 -16.86 -36.74 -13.21
N THR A 589 -17.65 -36.42 -14.23
CA THR A 589 -17.28 -35.59 -15.38
C THR A 589 -17.53 -34.09 -15.18
N LYS A 590 -18.35 -33.67 -14.20
CA LYS A 590 -18.60 -32.26 -13.88
C LYS A 590 -17.38 -31.66 -13.19
N ILE A 591 -16.57 -31.00 -13.99
CA ILE A 591 -15.39 -30.27 -13.54
C ILE A 591 -15.82 -28.87 -13.09
N LYS A 592 -15.68 -28.58 -11.80
CA LYS A 592 -15.82 -27.24 -11.22
C LYS A 592 -14.47 -26.54 -11.22
N THR A 593 -14.46 -25.21 -11.09
CA THR A 593 -13.22 -24.41 -11.07
C THR A 593 -13.17 -23.52 -9.85
N LEU A 594 -12.07 -23.61 -9.09
CA LEU A 594 -11.73 -22.73 -7.97
C LEU A 594 -10.37 -22.09 -8.23
N LYS A 595 -10.30 -20.75 -8.29
CA LYS A 595 -9.09 -19.97 -8.63
C LYS A 595 -8.33 -20.56 -9.84
N ASN A 596 -9.04 -20.79 -10.94
CA ASN A 596 -8.55 -21.40 -12.19
C ASN A 596 -8.08 -22.87 -12.10
N ASN A 597 -8.20 -23.53 -10.94
CA ASN A 597 -7.92 -24.94 -10.76
C ASN A 597 -9.19 -25.78 -10.85
N LYS A 598 -9.11 -26.89 -11.58
CA LYS A 598 -10.23 -27.81 -11.82
C LYS A 598 -10.35 -28.83 -10.69
N HIS A 599 -11.56 -29.04 -10.17
CA HIS A 599 -11.83 -30.05 -9.13
C HIS A 599 -13.21 -30.68 -9.30
N ARG A 600 -13.47 -31.76 -8.54
CA ARG A 600 -14.68 -32.59 -8.61
C ARG A 600 -15.32 -32.81 -7.24
N GLU A 601 -15.06 -31.90 -6.30
CA GLU A 601 -15.64 -31.99 -4.96
C GLU A 601 -17.02 -31.33 -4.87
N ILE A 602 -17.77 -31.77 -3.86
CA ILE A 602 -19.13 -31.31 -3.57
C ILE A 602 -19.04 -30.21 -2.51
N GLU A 603 -19.72 -29.08 -2.74
CA GLU A 603 -19.84 -28.01 -1.75
C GLU A 603 -20.72 -28.51 -0.59
N LYS A 604 -20.31 -28.18 0.64
CA LYS A 604 -21.11 -28.53 1.82
C LYS A 604 -22.45 -27.80 1.77
N ASP A 605 -23.50 -28.56 2.01
CA ASP A 605 -24.85 -28.02 2.12
C ASP A 605 -25.16 -27.70 3.58
N LYS A 606 -25.45 -26.42 3.86
CA LYS A 606 -25.79 -25.94 5.22
C LYS A 606 -26.98 -26.68 5.82
N TYR A 607 -27.99 -27.04 5.02
CA TYR A 607 -29.21 -27.69 5.51
C TYR A 607 -28.93 -29.15 5.86
N LYS A 608 -28.08 -29.82 5.08
CA LYS A 608 -27.62 -31.18 5.37
C LYS A 608 -26.71 -31.23 6.60
N VAL A 609 -25.77 -30.29 6.72
CA VAL A 609 -24.86 -30.21 7.87
C VAL A 609 -25.61 -29.87 9.16
N LEU A 610 -26.57 -28.95 9.10
CA LEU A 610 -27.39 -28.56 10.26
C LEU A 610 -28.65 -29.42 10.45
N ASP A 611 -28.89 -30.42 9.59
CA ASP A 611 -30.05 -31.33 9.59
C ASP A 611 -31.40 -30.57 9.75
N ILE A 612 -31.56 -29.56 8.88
CA ILE A 612 -32.73 -28.67 8.83
C ILE A 612 -33.68 -29.10 7.71
N HIS A 613 -34.92 -29.35 8.10
CA HIS A 613 -36.08 -29.63 7.26
C HIS A 613 -37.29 -28.82 7.75
N LEU A 614 -38.37 -28.80 6.98
CA LEU A 614 -39.60 -28.07 7.34
C LEU A 614 -40.18 -28.51 8.70
N ASP A 615 -40.00 -29.77 9.08
CA ASP A 615 -40.46 -30.37 10.34
C ASP A 615 -39.43 -30.32 11.49
N THR A 616 -38.21 -29.82 11.28
CA THR A 616 -37.17 -29.75 12.33
C THR A 616 -37.66 -28.97 13.55
N THR A 617 -37.60 -29.57 14.73
CA THR A 617 -37.99 -28.90 15.99
C THR A 617 -36.83 -28.07 16.55
N ILE A 618 -37.15 -27.08 17.40
CA ILE A 618 -36.15 -26.26 18.10
C ILE A 618 -35.22 -27.14 18.94
N GLU A 619 -35.77 -28.14 19.64
CA GLU A 619 -34.99 -29.09 20.45
C GLU A 619 -33.94 -29.83 19.60
N LYS A 620 -34.35 -30.35 18.43
CA LYS A 620 -33.43 -31.05 17.52
C LYS A 620 -32.33 -30.12 17.02
N TYR A 621 -32.69 -28.89 16.63
CA TYR A 621 -31.73 -27.88 16.16
C TYR A 621 -30.71 -27.51 17.26
N GLU A 622 -31.17 -27.30 18.49
CA GLU A 622 -30.27 -27.04 19.62
C GLU A 622 -29.33 -28.21 19.92
N ASP A 623 -29.82 -29.44 19.87
CA ASP A 623 -29.02 -30.63 20.16
C ASP A 623 -27.92 -30.85 19.12
N ILE A 624 -28.21 -30.57 17.84
CA ILE A 624 -27.21 -30.59 16.76
C ILE A 624 -26.11 -29.55 17.01
N ILE A 625 -26.48 -28.32 17.38
CA ILE A 625 -25.51 -27.26 17.64
C ILE A 625 -24.67 -27.58 18.89
N LYS A 626 -25.28 -28.10 19.97
CA LYS A 626 -24.54 -28.57 21.15
C LYS A 626 -23.55 -29.69 20.80
N HIS A 627 -23.95 -30.62 19.94
CA HIS A 627 -23.05 -31.67 19.48
C HIS A 627 -21.84 -31.09 18.74
N TYR A 628 -22.06 -30.11 17.85
CA TYR A 628 -20.98 -29.42 17.16
C TYR A 628 -20.10 -28.57 18.08
N GLU A 629 -20.68 -27.93 19.11
CA GLU A 629 -19.91 -27.17 20.11
C GLU A 629 -18.93 -28.08 20.88
N ILE A 630 -19.34 -29.28 21.25
CA ILE A 630 -18.46 -30.27 21.90
C ILE A 630 -17.32 -30.69 20.96
N LEU A 631 -17.62 -30.98 19.68
CA LEU A 631 -16.61 -31.36 18.69
C LEU A 631 -15.61 -30.22 18.44
N LEU A 632 -16.08 -28.97 18.37
CA LEU A 632 -15.23 -27.79 18.24
C LEU A 632 -14.33 -27.61 19.46
N GLY A 633 -14.87 -27.73 20.68
CA GLY A 633 -14.10 -27.62 21.91
C GLY A 633 -12.94 -28.63 21.99
N GLN A 634 -13.17 -29.85 21.52
CA GLN A 634 -12.16 -30.91 21.48
C GLN A 634 -11.08 -30.69 20.40
N SER A 635 -11.47 -30.12 19.25
CA SER A 635 -10.60 -30.04 18.07
C SER A 635 -9.90 -28.69 17.91
N TYR A 636 -10.37 -27.62 18.57
CA TYR A 636 -9.86 -26.24 18.40
C TYR A 636 -8.36 -26.09 18.66
N ASN A 637 -7.85 -26.69 19.74
CA ASN A 637 -6.44 -26.58 20.11
C ASN A 637 -5.50 -27.36 19.16
N ASN A 638 -6.04 -28.17 18.23
CA ASN A 638 -5.21 -28.95 17.31
C ASN A 638 -4.59 -28.07 16.22
N MET A 639 -5.25 -26.96 15.87
CA MET A 639 -4.73 -26.00 14.89
C MET A 639 -4.18 -24.76 15.59
N VAL A 640 -3.01 -24.31 15.11
CA VAL A 640 -2.30 -23.14 15.64
C VAL A 640 -1.80 -22.27 14.50
N SER A 641 -1.62 -20.98 14.78
CA SER A 641 -1.12 -20.02 13.80
C SER A 641 0.33 -20.36 13.39
N PRO A 642 0.64 -20.45 12.08
CA PRO A 642 1.99 -20.72 11.61
C PRO A 642 2.94 -19.51 11.68
N TYR A 643 2.41 -18.30 11.85
CA TYR A 643 3.14 -17.04 11.93
C TYR A 643 2.44 -16.07 12.89
N ASP A 644 3.07 -14.95 13.22
CA ASP A 644 2.38 -13.81 13.82
C ASP A 644 1.42 -13.21 12.77
N ILE A 645 0.11 -13.25 13.01
CA ILE A 645 -0.95 -12.81 12.08
C ILE A 645 -1.88 -11.84 12.80
N SER A 646 -2.22 -10.72 12.15
CA SER A 646 -3.28 -9.82 12.59
C SER A 646 -4.59 -10.16 11.91
N VAL A 647 -5.68 -10.11 12.67
CA VAL A 647 -7.04 -10.34 12.19
C VAL A 647 -7.96 -9.20 12.59
N TYR A 648 -8.99 -8.96 11.79
CA TYR A 648 -9.78 -7.73 11.79
C TYR A 648 -11.28 -8.05 11.85
N GLN A 649 -12.03 -7.23 12.57
CA GLN A 649 -13.48 -7.26 12.60
C GLN A 649 -14.02 -5.83 12.68
N LEU A 650 -14.85 -5.46 11.72
CA LEU A 650 -15.55 -4.18 11.75
C LEU A 650 -16.88 -4.30 12.50
N GLY A 651 -17.08 -3.44 13.50
CA GLY A 651 -18.30 -3.39 14.31
C GLY A 651 -18.64 -1.97 14.77
N GLU A 652 -19.77 -1.84 15.47
CA GLU A 652 -20.20 -0.56 16.09
C GLU A 652 -19.69 -0.41 17.53
N GLU A 653 -19.25 -1.51 18.12
CA GLU A 653 -18.73 -1.60 19.48
C GLU A 653 -17.34 -2.23 19.50
N ILE A 654 -16.57 -1.89 20.52
CA ILE A 654 -15.32 -2.59 20.83
C ILE A 654 -15.66 -4.04 21.14
N THR A 655 -14.93 -5.00 20.59
CA THR A 655 -15.18 -6.43 20.85
C THR A 655 -14.92 -6.74 22.34
N GLN A 656 -15.98 -6.72 23.15
CA GLN A 656 -15.90 -6.99 24.59
C GLN A 656 -16.13 -8.46 24.93
N GLU A 657 -16.86 -9.20 24.10
CA GLU A 657 -17.37 -10.52 24.45
C GLU A 657 -16.29 -11.62 24.48
N ASP A 658 -16.26 -12.37 25.59
CA ASP A 658 -15.53 -13.63 25.72
C ASP A 658 -16.36 -14.74 25.06
N ASN A 659 -16.25 -14.88 23.74
CA ASN A 659 -17.07 -15.76 22.91
C ASN A 659 -16.31 -16.27 21.67
N TRP A 660 -16.94 -17.16 20.88
CA TRP A 660 -16.48 -17.46 19.54
C TRP A 660 -16.61 -16.24 18.65
N LEU A 661 -15.56 -15.95 17.89
CA LEU A 661 -15.51 -14.81 16.99
C LEU A 661 -14.97 -15.25 15.64
N ILE A 662 -15.63 -14.79 14.57
CA ILE A 662 -15.13 -14.91 13.20
C ILE A 662 -14.53 -13.56 12.81
N MET A 663 -13.26 -13.56 12.43
CA MET A 663 -12.51 -12.37 12.03
C MET A 663 -11.84 -12.61 10.70
N ASN A 664 -11.54 -11.55 9.96
CA ASN A 664 -10.88 -11.63 8.67
C ASN A 664 -9.38 -11.37 8.80
N ILE A 665 -8.56 -12.08 8.04
CA ILE A 665 -7.14 -11.70 7.88
C ILE A 665 -7.02 -10.47 6.97
N ASP A 666 -7.97 -10.26 6.06
CA ASP A 666 -7.97 -9.13 5.12
C ASP A 666 -8.74 -7.92 5.70
N PRO A 667 -8.07 -6.83 6.10
CA PRO A 667 -8.75 -5.63 6.58
C PRO A 667 -9.61 -4.96 5.50
N LYS A 668 -9.27 -5.13 4.20
CA LYS A 668 -10.03 -4.52 3.10
C LYS A 668 -11.43 -5.09 3.03
N LYS A 669 -11.57 -6.41 3.17
CA LYS A 669 -12.89 -7.09 3.16
C LYS A 669 -13.77 -6.66 4.33
N GLU A 670 -13.18 -6.39 5.50
CA GLU A 670 -13.94 -5.89 6.65
C GLU A 670 -14.41 -4.46 6.44
N ILE A 671 -13.54 -3.60 5.91
CA ILE A 671 -13.86 -2.18 5.69
C ILE A 671 -14.94 -2.00 4.62
N LEU A 672 -15.05 -2.90 3.63
CA LEU A 672 -16.18 -2.89 2.68
C LEU A 672 -17.55 -3.04 3.39
N LYS A 673 -17.60 -3.60 4.60
CA LYS A 673 -18.82 -3.73 5.41
C LYS A 673 -19.22 -2.44 6.15
N ALA A 674 -18.54 -1.32 5.89
CA ALA A 674 -18.76 -0.01 6.49
C ALA A 674 -19.92 0.78 5.84
N GLU A 675 -20.39 0.36 4.67
CA GLU A 675 -21.49 1.01 3.96
C GLU A 675 -22.77 1.09 4.83
N GLY A 676 -23.40 2.28 4.88
CA GLY A 676 -24.63 2.50 5.65
C GLY A 676 -24.53 2.53 7.19
N LYS A 677 -23.32 2.49 7.79
CA LYS A 677 -23.11 2.57 9.25
C LYS A 677 -22.48 3.88 9.71
N ASP A 678 -22.89 4.38 10.88
CA ASP A 678 -22.42 5.67 11.41
C ASP A 678 -21.19 5.56 12.32
N ASN A 679 -21.17 4.58 13.22
CA ASN A 679 -20.04 4.35 14.13
C ASN A 679 -19.22 3.13 13.68
N LEU A 680 -17.96 3.34 13.33
CA LEU A 680 -17.10 2.32 12.75
C LEU A 680 -15.88 2.06 13.62
N ILE A 681 -15.89 0.91 14.28
CA ILE A 681 -14.79 0.42 15.10
C ILE A 681 -14.18 -0.80 14.42
N LEU A 682 -12.93 -0.70 14.00
CA LEU A 682 -12.12 -1.80 13.48
C LEU A 682 -11.32 -2.41 14.63
N ASN A 683 -11.74 -3.58 15.09
CA ASN A 683 -11.01 -4.34 16.10
C ASN A 683 -9.91 -5.16 15.39
N ARG A 684 -8.64 -4.84 15.68
CA ARG A 684 -7.47 -5.60 15.23
C ARG A 684 -6.97 -6.46 16.37
N ILE A 685 -6.84 -7.77 16.15
CA ILE A 685 -6.31 -8.71 17.14
C ILE A 685 -5.04 -9.35 16.57
N ASN A 686 -3.94 -9.26 17.33
CA ASN A 686 -2.66 -9.85 17.00
C ASN A 686 -2.57 -11.27 17.59
N ILE A 687 -2.52 -12.26 16.71
CA ILE A 687 -2.35 -13.68 17.03
C ILE A 687 -0.88 -14.02 16.83
N LYS A 688 -0.21 -14.47 17.89
CA LYS A 688 1.19 -14.88 17.81
C LYS A 688 1.31 -16.28 17.19
N GLU A 689 2.48 -16.57 16.64
CA GLU A 689 2.87 -17.91 16.21
C GLU A 689 2.57 -18.93 17.33
N GLU A 690 2.10 -20.12 16.95
CA GLU A 690 1.70 -21.22 17.83
C GLU A 690 0.44 -20.97 18.69
N MET A 691 -0.22 -19.81 18.61
CA MET A 691 -1.50 -19.61 19.29
C MET A 691 -2.64 -20.38 18.61
N PRO A 692 -3.55 -21.04 19.37
CA PRO A 692 -4.70 -21.72 18.81
C PRO A 692 -5.65 -20.82 18.02
N VAL A 693 -5.88 -21.16 16.74
CA VAL A 693 -6.79 -20.50 15.80
C VAL A 693 -7.16 -21.47 14.68
N ILE A 694 -8.42 -21.46 14.23
CA ILE A 694 -8.88 -22.25 13.09
C ILE A 694 -9.05 -21.32 11.89
N PHE A 695 -8.58 -21.73 10.72
CA PHE A 695 -8.71 -20.97 9.48
C PHE A 695 -9.84 -21.55 8.61
N TYR A 696 -10.61 -20.69 7.95
CA TYR A 696 -11.63 -21.12 6.98
C TYR A 696 -11.02 -21.37 5.61
N SER A 697 -10.18 -22.41 5.52
CA SER A 697 -9.59 -22.88 4.27
C SER A 697 -10.57 -23.67 3.40
N ASN A 698 -10.17 -23.97 2.16
CA ASN A 698 -11.02 -24.63 1.16
C ASN A 698 -11.65 -25.92 1.70
N ILE A 699 -10.92 -26.72 2.49
CA ILE A 699 -11.44 -27.97 3.07
C ILE A 699 -12.66 -27.78 3.99
N MET A 700 -12.85 -26.59 4.55
CA MET A 700 -14.00 -26.32 5.43
C MET A 700 -15.32 -26.25 4.65
N PHE A 701 -15.28 -25.94 3.36
CA PHE A 701 -16.46 -25.69 2.54
C PHE A 701 -16.82 -26.84 1.58
N PHE A 702 -15.96 -27.85 1.47
CA PHE A 702 -16.11 -28.93 0.50
C PHE A 702 -15.95 -30.30 1.15
N ASP A 703 -16.77 -31.26 0.70
CA ASP A 703 -16.56 -32.68 0.97
C ASP A 703 -15.47 -33.22 0.03
N ASN A 704 -14.22 -33.29 0.51
CA ASN A 704 -13.06 -33.68 -0.27
C ASN A 704 -12.90 -35.22 -0.43
N LEU A 705 -13.98 -35.89 -0.85
CA LEU A 705 -14.03 -37.35 -1.02
C LEU A 705 -13.17 -37.83 -2.20
N ASN A 706 -13.09 -37.04 -3.29
CA ASN A 706 -12.30 -37.40 -4.47
C ASN A 706 -10.83 -36.94 -4.39
N GLN A 707 -10.44 -36.22 -3.32
CA GLN A 707 -9.09 -35.70 -3.11
C GLN A 707 -8.58 -34.78 -4.24
N THR A 708 -9.48 -34.09 -4.93
CA THR A 708 -9.19 -33.18 -6.04
C THR A 708 -9.28 -31.69 -5.65
N LEU A 709 -9.67 -31.37 -4.42
CA LEU A 709 -9.81 -29.99 -3.97
C LEU A 709 -8.46 -29.25 -3.96
N PRO A 710 -8.32 -28.09 -4.64
CA PRO A 710 -7.10 -27.30 -4.62
C PRO A 710 -6.78 -26.82 -3.21
N LEU A 711 -5.49 -26.81 -2.86
CA LEU A 711 -5.03 -26.29 -1.57
C LEU A 711 -5.16 -24.76 -1.55
N GLY A 712 -5.74 -24.22 -0.48
CA GLY A 712 -5.81 -22.77 -0.30
C GLY A 712 -6.89 -22.27 0.67
N MET A 713 -7.02 -20.95 0.70
CA MET A 713 -8.04 -20.18 1.42
C MET A 713 -8.74 -19.26 0.42
N ASP A 714 -9.27 -19.85 -0.66
CA ASP A 714 -9.78 -19.11 -1.81
C ASP A 714 -11.24 -18.67 -1.62
N ILE A 715 -11.98 -19.39 -0.77
CA ILE A 715 -13.41 -19.15 -0.49
C ILE A 715 -13.56 -18.08 0.60
N SER A 716 -12.81 -18.22 1.69
CA SER A 716 -12.78 -17.27 2.79
C SER A 716 -11.36 -17.05 3.28
N THR A 717 -11.12 -15.83 3.75
CA THR A 717 -9.88 -15.39 4.43
C THR A 717 -10.12 -15.20 5.92
N GLU A 718 -11.23 -15.72 6.43
CA GLU A 718 -11.64 -15.59 7.82
C GLU A 718 -11.03 -16.69 8.68
N VAL A 719 -11.01 -16.42 9.98
CA VAL A 719 -10.57 -17.34 11.03
C VAL A 719 -11.59 -17.38 12.15
N LEU A 720 -11.60 -18.48 12.89
CA LEU A 720 -12.38 -18.69 14.09
C LEU A 720 -11.47 -18.67 15.32
N ILE A 721 -11.83 -17.86 16.30
CA ILE A 721 -11.09 -17.67 17.55
C ILE A 721 -12.03 -17.81 18.74
N ASP A 722 -11.60 -18.53 19.78
CA ASP A 722 -12.28 -18.55 21.08
C ASP A 722 -11.66 -17.52 22.03
N LEU A 723 -12.26 -16.32 22.13
CA LEU A 723 -11.75 -15.27 23.02
C LEU A 723 -11.87 -15.63 24.50
N ASN A 724 -12.69 -16.61 24.89
CA ASN A 724 -12.75 -17.08 26.27
C ASN A 724 -11.40 -17.56 26.80
N LYS A 725 -10.51 -18.04 25.93
CA LYS A 725 -9.20 -18.60 26.30
C LYS A 725 -8.12 -17.54 26.50
N TYR A 726 -8.41 -16.27 26.22
CA TYR A 726 -7.39 -15.23 26.15
C TYR A 726 -7.73 -14.00 27.01
N GLU A 727 -6.70 -13.37 27.55
CA GLU A 727 -6.74 -12.00 28.07
C GLU A 727 -6.32 -11.03 26.96
N LYS A 728 -7.16 -10.00 26.74
CA LYS A 728 -6.92 -8.94 25.75
C LYS A 728 -6.13 -7.80 26.38
N LYS A 729 -5.03 -7.39 25.76
CA LYS A 729 -4.27 -6.19 26.13
C LYS A 729 -4.33 -5.16 25.00
N LEU A 730 -4.92 -4.00 25.27
CA LEU A 730 -4.92 -2.89 24.31
C LEU A 730 -3.49 -2.39 24.08
N VAL A 731 -3.07 -2.36 22.82
CA VAL A 731 -1.73 -1.95 22.37
C VAL A 731 -1.77 -0.55 21.81
N SER A 732 -2.72 -0.27 20.92
CA SER A 732 -2.81 1.02 20.24
C SER A 732 -4.27 1.40 19.94
N ARG A 733 -4.50 2.71 19.85
CA ARG A 733 -5.74 3.31 19.33
C ARG A 733 -5.35 4.32 18.26
N LYS A 734 -5.94 4.20 17.08
CA LYS A 734 -5.68 5.09 15.94
C LYS A 734 -6.98 5.35 15.20
N ASP A 735 -7.11 6.52 14.63
CA ASP A 735 -8.27 6.87 13.80
C ASP A 735 -7.77 7.21 12.39
N PHE A 736 -8.50 6.79 11.37
CA PHE A 736 -8.20 7.17 9.99
C PHE A 736 -9.49 7.43 9.21
N ASN A 737 -9.41 8.29 8.20
CA ASN A 737 -10.53 8.57 7.31
C ASN A 737 -10.42 7.71 6.05
N ILE A 738 -11.56 7.20 5.60
CA ILE A 738 -11.70 6.49 4.34
C ILE A 738 -12.89 7.06 3.58
N ASN A 739 -12.67 7.33 2.31
CA ASN A 739 -13.71 7.62 1.36
C ASN A 739 -14.34 6.32 0.84
N ILE A 740 -15.66 6.17 1.04
CA ILE A 740 -16.49 5.06 0.58
C ILE A 740 -17.34 5.55 -0.60
N VAL A 741 -17.20 4.88 -1.74
CA VAL A 741 -17.96 5.19 -2.96
C VAL A 741 -19.30 4.47 -2.90
N GLU A 742 -20.40 5.21 -2.73
CA GLU A 742 -21.75 4.64 -2.74
C GLU A 742 -22.25 4.46 -4.18
N ASN A 743 -22.02 5.46 -5.02
CA ASN A 743 -22.36 5.41 -6.44
C ASN A 743 -21.42 6.30 -7.28
N GLN A 744 -21.74 6.52 -8.56
CA GLN A 744 -20.90 7.30 -9.48
C GLN A 744 -20.75 8.78 -9.06
N PHE A 745 -21.71 9.31 -8.29
CA PHE A 745 -21.82 10.71 -7.89
C PHE A 745 -21.53 10.90 -6.40
N ASP A 746 -22.05 10.02 -5.56
CA ASP A 746 -22.04 10.16 -4.11
C ASP A 746 -20.91 9.36 -3.48
N THR A 747 -20.16 10.07 -2.63
CA THR A 747 -19.13 9.54 -1.77
C THR A 747 -19.40 9.96 -0.33
N ASP A 748 -19.07 9.08 0.60
CA ASP A 748 -19.15 9.38 2.02
C ASP A 748 -17.80 9.14 2.68
N ILE A 749 -17.34 10.13 3.43
CA ILE A 749 -16.09 10.05 4.17
C ILE A 749 -16.36 9.62 5.59
N LYS A 750 -15.84 8.45 5.94
CA LYS A 750 -16.04 7.87 7.27
C LYS A 750 -14.74 7.82 8.03
N THR A 751 -14.81 8.16 9.32
CA THR A 751 -13.71 7.97 10.26
C THR A 751 -13.84 6.59 10.90
N ILE A 752 -12.83 5.74 10.72
CA ILE A 752 -12.74 4.42 11.35
C ILE A 752 -11.82 4.51 12.56
N GLN A 753 -12.31 4.11 13.72
CA GLN A 753 -11.52 3.97 14.94
C GLN A 753 -10.95 2.56 15.02
N VAL A 754 -9.64 2.46 15.10
CA VAL A 754 -8.91 1.19 15.19
C VAL A 754 -8.50 0.94 16.62
N TYR A 755 -8.89 -0.21 17.15
CA TYR A 755 -8.44 -0.70 18.45
C TYR A 755 -7.61 -1.97 18.24
N GLU A 756 -6.34 -1.90 18.59
CA GLU A 756 -5.40 -3.01 18.43
C GLU A 756 -5.16 -3.73 19.75
N TYR A 757 -5.33 -5.04 19.76
CA TYR A 757 -5.18 -5.90 20.92
C TYR A 757 -4.16 -7.01 20.70
N ASP A 758 -3.30 -7.23 21.69
CA ASP A 758 -2.54 -8.46 21.83
C ASP A 758 -3.31 -9.47 22.70
N LEU A 759 -3.23 -10.75 22.33
CA LEU A 759 -3.77 -11.83 23.13
C LEU A 759 -2.68 -12.48 23.99
N ASN A 760 -3.03 -12.77 25.25
CA ASN A 760 -2.26 -13.64 26.14
C ASN A 760 -3.15 -14.82 26.57
N ILE A 761 -2.60 -16.03 26.64
CA ILE A 761 -3.35 -17.21 27.11
C ILE A 761 -3.70 -17.00 28.58
N LYS A 762 -4.98 -17.19 28.95
CA LYS A 762 -5.42 -17.19 30.35
C LYS A 762 -4.74 -18.36 31.06
N GLU A 763 -3.97 -18.09 32.12
CA GLU A 763 -3.43 -19.15 32.98
C GLU A 763 -4.60 -19.88 33.64
N GLU A 764 -4.68 -21.22 33.46
CA GLU A 764 -5.64 -22.04 34.19
C GLU A 764 -5.34 -21.92 35.69
N LYS A 765 -6.31 -21.38 36.45
CA LYS A 765 -6.26 -21.33 37.92
C LYS A 765 -6.86 -22.58 38.55
#